data_AF-A0A955J3Z9-F1
#
_entry.id   AF-A0A955J3Z9-F1
#
_cell.length_a   1.000
_cell.length_b   1.000
_cell.length_c   1.000
_cell.angle_alpha   90.00
_cell.angle_beta   90.00
_cell.angle_gamma   90.00
#
_symmetry.space_group_name_H-M   'P 1'
#
loop_
_entity.id
_entity.type
_entity.pdbx_description
1 polymer ?
#
loop_
_entity_poly.entity_id
_entity_poly.type
_entity_poly.pdbx_seq_one_letter_code
_entity_poly.pdbx_strand_id
1 'polypeptide(L)'
;MFRKLVSNLPFSPSLINQIGFYSKRLKKEQFTRKFGLIFTALALIVQSITFLSPAQATLAASNNDIVFGGGNKAEIQRVYNRGCDTRNRCDIQAIFNAYGITSSNLASARYENIYSSQANNYWSIGRAPRGYGGEVSRKIPGGPTVWARTLHGWALNRSWQALRVETAQGTRWILTECGNIVTKESKPTKTPKPDMKLEKSVNKTTAQKGEKVTFTLKVKNIGDGTAKNVLVYDNAPAGIDLLNEGLGSDPIKSARRWETHKRFDVAPGQSFTYRINARANRWGPVTLTNQACVDFFDINVYNNCDTAPVTLPAGCPIPGKENLPKSDPTCKTNPGLQIEKTASKKDLRIDDEFDYTITAKNVGDVDLPKAVIRDLAPDELEFIQVKEPGASEFTAVSNPRDYVSNIFSLKKGASISATLRARVIKNTAGDVKNTVCILSTGTDTTSGACDDETVVVTEICPTNPALPKDSPECQPPCPIPGKEHLPANSPECKPCDEDNIDDSCLDLHKKARNITQQIQNANGTTANPGDTIEYTLSVTNRSKLARQGFVIEENIEDVLEYADIIDASGATFTENPVKMLTWQPVDIAPNETVNRTILVKIKSTIPSTPASTSDPLSNDLKLVNIYGDTVQIDLPQTPTKAIERTVTSLPSTGLGTNIAISTLLLFVASYFYFRSRLMVKELGLVKQQFNHGVAL
;
A
#
# COMPACT_ATOMS: atom_id res chain seq x y z
N MET A 1 12.20 62.78 48.06
CA MET A 1 13.55 63.40 48.04
C MET A 1 13.50 64.89 47.68
N PHE A 2 12.94 65.27 46.53
CA PHE A 2 12.82 66.68 46.10
C PHE A 2 12.03 67.58 47.08
N ARG A 3 10.85 67.15 47.56
CA ARG A 3 10.07 67.89 48.58
C ARG A 3 10.87 68.18 49.86
N LYS A 4 11.72 67.24 50.29
CA LYS A 4 12.57 67.35 51.48
C LYS A 4 13.75 68.30 51.26
N LEU A 5 14.21 68.41 50.01
CA LEU A 5 15.25 69.35 49.61
C LEU A 5 14.67 70.78 49.57
N VAL A 6 13.49 70.96 48.97
CA VAL A 6 12.77 72.26 48.88
C VAL A 6 12.32 72.79 50.24
N SER A 7 11.81 71.93 51.13
CA SER A 7 11.39 72.32 52.48
C SER A 7 12.53 72.80 53.37
N ASN A 8 13.76 72.36 53.07
CA ASN A 8 14.95 72.65 53.88
C ASN A 8 15.80 73.81 53.33
N LEU A 9 15.46 74.37 52.16
CA LEU A 9 16.17 75.52 51.59
C LEU A 9 16.29 76.73 52.53
N PRO A 10 15.23 77.12 53.27
CA PRO A 10 15.31 78.29 54.16
C PRO A 10 16.33 78.12 55.29
N PHE A 11 16.68 76.87 55.62
CA PHE A 11 17.52 76.52 56.77
C PHE A 11 18.98 76.22 56.38
N SER A 12 19.33 76.14 55.10
CA SER A 12 20.71 75.93 54.65
C SER A 12 20.94 76.45 53.22
N PRO A 13 21.52 77.65 53.04
CA PRO A 13 21.74 78.27 51.73
C PRO A 13 22.64 77.47 50.78
N SER A 14 23.52 76.60 51.32
CA SER A 14 24.42 75.74 50.53
C SER A 14 23.67 74.70 49.67
N LEU A 15 22.39 74.41 49.99
CA LEU A 15 21.52 73.52 49.23
C LEU A 15 21.16 74.08 47.83
N ILE A 16 21.33 75.38 47.58
CA ILE A 16 21.07 76.01 46.27
C ILE A 16 22.00 75.45 45.18
N ASN A 17 23.26 75.16 45.51
CA ASN A 17 24.19 74.56 44.56
C ASN A 17 23.77 73.12 44.19
N GLN A 18 23.21 72.38 45.16
CA GLN A 18 22.64 71.06 44.91
C GLN A 18 21.37 71.13 44.05
N ILE A 19 20.54 72.17 44.20
CA ILE A 19 19.39 72.43 43.33
C ILE A 19 19.84 72.77 41.90
N GLY A 20 20.89 73.57 41.74
CA GLY A 20 21.47 73.90 40.44
C GLY A 20 21.98 72.65 39.71
N PHE A 21 22.69 71.77 40.43
CA PHE A 21 23.11 70.46 39.94
C PHE A 21 21.92 69.57 39.57
N TYR A 22 20.92 69.48 40.45
CA TYR A 22 19.71 68.69 40.23
C TYR A 22 18.87 69.22 39.05
N SER A 23 18.80 70.54 38.86
CA SER A 23 18.14 71.18 37.72
C SER A 23 18.81 70.86 36.38
N LYS A 24 20.15 70.96 36.32
CA LYS A 24 20.91 70.59 35.12
C LYS A 24 20.74 69.10 34.80
N ARG A 25 20.79 68.24 35.82
CA ARG A 25 20.57 66.80 35.66
C ARG A 25 19.14 66.48 35.19
N LEU A 26 18.13 67.12 35.76
CA LEU A 26 16.74 66.97 35.34
C LEU A 26 16.51 67.44 33.89
N LYS A 27 17.13 68.53 33.45
CA LYS A 27 17.06 68.97 32.04
C LYS A 27 17.73 67.98 31.10
N LYS A 28 18.87 67.39 31.50
CA LYS A 28 19.54 66.34 30.72
C LYS A 28 18.69 65.07 30.67
N GLU A 29 18.08 64.66 31.78
CA GLU A 29 17.14 63.54 31.82
C GLU A 29 15.86 63.80 31.01
N GLN A 30 15.36 65.04 30.97
CA GLN A 30 14.21 65.41 30.14
C GLN A 30 14.54 65.25 28.64
N PHE A 31 15.76 65.59 28.23
CA PHE A 31 16.23 65.36 26.86
C PHE A 31 16.30 63.86 26.52
N THR A 32 16.92 63.06 27.39
CA THR A 32 16.99 61.59 27.21
C THR A 32 15.61 60.94 27.18
N ARG A 33 14.69 61.37 28.06
CA ARG A 33 13.31 60.85 28.11
C ARG A 33 12.48 61.27 26.90
N LYS A 34 12.72 62.46 26.33
CA LYS A 34 12.09 62.90 25.07
C LYS A 34 12.52 62.03 23.89
N PHE A 35 13.82 61.74 23.78
CA PHE A 35 14.34 60.83 22.76
C PHE A 35 13.82 59.41 22.96
N GLY A 36 13.80 58.92 24.20
CA GLY A 36 13.18 57.64 24.54
C GLY A 36 11.72 57.55 24.07
N LEU A 37 10.92 58.58 24.32
CA LEU A 37 9.52 58.65 23.86
C LEU A 37 9.41 58.61 22.32
N ILE A 38 10.28 59.33 21.62
CA ILE A 38 10.30 59.35 20.14
C ILE A 38 10.69 57.97 19.59
N PHE A 39 11.70 57.32 20.18
CA PHE A 39 12.09 55.96 19.78
C PHE A 39 11.01 54.93 20.10
N THR A 40 10.33 55.03 21.25
CA THR A 40 9.17 54.19 21.56
C THR A 40 8.03 54.43 20.57
N ALA A 41 7.75 55.68 20.21
CA ALA A 41 6.72 56.00 19.21
C ALA A 41 7.10 55.49 17.81
N LEU A 42 8.36 55.64 17.39
CA LEU A 42 8.87 55.08 16.14
C LEU A 42 8.83 53.55 16.14
N ALA A 43 9.19 52.89 17.24
CA ALA A 43 9.08 51.45 17.37
C ALA A 43 7.62 50.98 17.26
N LEU A 44 6.67 51.71 17.86
CA LEU A 44 5.24 51.46 17.70
C LEU A 44 4.76 51.67 16.26
N ILE A 45 5.29 52.67 15.56
CA ILE A 45 4.98 52.92 14.14
C ILE A 45 5.54 51.79 13.27
N VAL A 46 6.80 51.40 13.45
CA VAL A 46 7.43 50.29 12.71
C VAL A 46 6.69 48.98 12.98
N GLN A 47 6.34 48.70 14.24
CA GLN A 47 5.50 47.55 14.58
C GLN A 47 4.13 47.65 13.88
N SER A 48 3.50 48.83 13.86
CA SER A 48 2.22 49.00 13.15
C SER A 48 2.32 48.82 11.63
N ILE A 49 3.46 49.17 10.99
CA ILE A 49 3.70 48.96 9.56
C ILE A 49 3.84 47.47 9.23
N THR A 50 4.45 46.66 10.11
CA THR A 50 4.47 45.18 9.95
C THR A 50 3.09 44.53 10.06
N PHE A 51 2.07 45.25 10.59
CA PHE A 51 0.67 44.81 10.60
C PHE A 51 -0.15 45.35 9.42
N LEU A 52 0.26 46.45 8.77
CA LEU A 52 -0.40 47.01 7.57
C LEU A 52 0.02 46.32 6.27
N SER A 53 1.12 45.57 6.29
CA SER A 53 1.52 44.65 5.24
C SER A 53 1.83 43.30 5.89
N PRO A 54 0.82 42.43 6.11
CA PRO A 54 1.13 41.06 6.47
C PRO A 54 2.08 40.49 5.42
N ALA A 55 3.07 39.72 5.84
CA ALA A 55 3.91 38.96 4.92
C ALA A 55 2.97 38.23 3.94
N GLN A 56 3.03 38.59 2.65
CA GLN A 56 2.24 37.96 1.62
C GLN A 56 2.58 36.47 1.53
N ALA A 57 1.62 35.71 1.01
CA ALA A 57 1.59 34.25 0.89
C ALA A 57 2.65 33.64 -0.06
N THR A 58 3.91 34.07 0.02
CA THR A 58 4.98 33.61 -0.87
C THR A 58 6.03 32.72 -0.20
N LEU A 59 5.86 32.32 1.07
CA LEU A 59 6.85 31.49 1.78
C LEU A 59 6.43 30.05 2.13
N ALA A 60 5.28 29.53 1.66
CA ALA A 60 4.92 28.13 1.90
C ALA A 60 4.00 27.52 0.83
N ALA A 61 4.17 27.86 -0.45
CA ALA A 61 3.38 27.27 -1.53
C ALA A 61 3.89 25.86 -1.86
N SER A 62 2.98 24.90 -2.03
CA SER A 62 3.29 23.50 -2.30
C SER A 62 2.62 22.96 -3.56
N ASN A 63 3.22 21.93 -4.13
CA ASN A 63 2.60 21.17 -5.22
C ASN A 63 1.26 20.52 -4.78
N ASN A 64 1.05 20.28 -3.48
CA ASN A 64 -0.20 19.80 -2.94
C ASN A 64 -1.33 20.86 -2.93
N ASP A 65 -1.02 22.15 -3.05
CA ASP A 65 -2.01 23.23 -2.97
C ASP A 65 -3.00 23.20 -4.14
N ILE A 66 -4.31 23.26 -3.88
CA ILE A 66 -5.29 23.38 -4.97
C ILE A 66 -5.12 24.72 -5.69
N VAL A 67 -5.03 25.83 -4.95
CA VAL A 67 -4.62 27.15 -5.46
C VAL A 67 -3.21 27.40 -4.96
N PHE A 68 -2.23 27.43 -5.86
CA PHE A 68 -0.81 27.51 -5.48
C PHE A 68 -0.53 28.71 -4.57
N GLY A 69 -0.11 28.46 -3.32
CA GLY A 69 0.15 29.51 -2.32
C GLY A 69 -1.10 30.13 -1.69
N GLY A 70 -2.29 29.61 -1.99
CA GLY A 70 -3.55 30.11 -1.46
C GLY A 70 -3.91 31.52 -1.93
N GLY A 71 -4.62 32.26 -1.08
CA GLY A 71 -5.02 33.64 -1.33
C GLY A 71 -6.22 34.09 -0.50
N ASN A 72 -6.46 35.40 -0.53
CA ASN A 72 -7.67 36.00 0.01
C ASN A 72 -8.89 35.72 -0.90
N LYS A 73 -10.10 36.10 -0.44
CA LYS A 73 -11.36 35.89 -1.19
C LYS A 73 -11.30 36.38 -2.65
N ALA A 74 -10.77 37.59 -2.88
CA ALA A 74 -10.73 38.18 -4.22
C ALA A 74 -9.74 37.44 -5.13
N GLU A 75 -8.61 36.97 -4.60
CA GLU A 75 -7.62 36.18 -5.33
C GLU A 75 -8.17 34.81 -5.70
N ILE A 76 -8.78 34.10 -4.76
CA ILE A 76 -9.38 32.78 -5.01
C ILE A 76 -10.51 32.87 -6.04
N GLN A 77 -11.33 33.92 -5.99
CA GLN A 77 -12.35 34.20 -7.01
C GLN A 77 -11.73 34.48 -8.39
N ARG A 78 -10.65 35.27 -8.44
CA ARG A 78 -9.94 35.57 -9.69
C ARG A 78 -9.36 34.31 -10.31
N VAL A 79 -8.73 33.46 -9.51
CA VAL A 79 -8.14 32.18 -9.96
C VAL A 79 -9.24 31.22 -10.44
N TYR A 80 -10.37 31.13 -9.73
CA TYR A 80 -11.53 30.36 -10.18
C TYR A 80 -12.08 30.87 -11.52
N ASN A 81 -12.28 32.18 -11.67
CA ASN A 81 -12.83 32.76 -12.90
C ASN A 81 -11.87 32.63 -14.09
N ARG A 82 -10.56 32.76 -13.86
CA ARG A 82 -9.52 32.54 -14.89
C ARG A 82 -9.39 31.07 -15.27
N GLY A 83 -9.76 30.15 -14.38
CA GLY A 83 -9.56 28.71 -14.53
C GLY A 83 -8.15 28.22 -14.21
N CYS A 84 -7.16 29.11 -14.19
CA CYS A 84 -5.75 28.80 -13.93
C CYS A 84 -5.18 29.60 -12.75
N ASP A 85 -4.30 28.96 -11.97
CA ASP A 85 -3.50 29.63 -10.93
C ASP A 85 -2.23 30.30 -11.46
N THR A 86 -1.39 30.81 -10.56
CA THR A 86 -0.14 31.52 -10.88
C THR A 86 0.93 30.64 -11.53
N ARG A 87 0.81 29.31 -11.44
CA ARG A 87 1.66 28.33 -12.14
C ARG A 87 1.02 27.80 -13.43
N ASN A 88 -0.04 28.45 -13.91
CA ASN A 88 -0.76 28.07 -15.12
C ASN A 88 -1.42 26.68 -15.04
N ARG A 89 -1.79 26.21 -13.83
CA ARG A 89 -2.56 24.98 -13.64
C ARG A 89 -4.04 25.26 -13.87
N CYS A 90 -4.54 24.92 -15.05
CA CYS A 90 -5.85 25.34 -15.58
C CYS A 90 -7.04 24.42 -15.24
N ASP A 91 -6.99 23.71 -14.13
CA ASP A 91 -7.98 22.72 -13.69
C ASP A 91 -8.75 23.16 -12.44
N ILE A 92 -8.63 24.44 -12.04
CA ILE A 92 -9.21 24.99 -10.81
C ILE A 92 -10.73 24.84 -10.79
N GLN A 93 -11.39 25.19 -11.90
CA GLN A 93 -12.85 25.11 -12.01
C GLN A 93 -13.33 23.66 -11.91
N ALA A 94 -12.64 22.72 -12.55
CA ALA A 94 -12.99 21.30 -12.49
C ALA A 94 -12.95 20.78 -11.05
N ILE A 95 -11.89 21.12 -10.32
CA ILE A 95 -11.73 20.72 -8.91
C ILE A 95 -12.81 21.38 -8.04
N PHE A 96 -13.00 22.69 -8.11
CA PHE A 96 -13.95 23.40 -7.24
C PHE A 96 -15.41 22.97 -7.51
N ASN A 97 -15.79 22.82 -8.78
CA ASN A 97 -17.13 22.37 -9.17
C ASN A 97 -17.42 20.96 -8.65
N ALA A 98 -16.43 20.06 -8.64
CA ALA A 98 -16.59 18.70 -8.11
C ALA A 98 -16.91 18.64 -6.61
N TYR A 99 -16.69 19.74 -5.88
CA TYR A 99 -17.07 19.91 -4.47
C TYR A 99 -18.23 20.88 -4.25
N GLY A 100 -18.95 21.24 -5.33
CA GLY A 100 -20.13 22.10 -5.29
C GLY A 100 -19.82 23.60 -5.17
N ILE A 101 -18.54 23.99 -5.29
CA ILE A 101 -18.12 25.40 -5.27
C ILE A 101 -18.28 25.96 -6.68
N THR A 102 -19.05 27.04 -6.80
CA THR A 102 -19.35 27.72 -8.05
C THR A 102 -18.96 29.19 -7.95
N SER A 103 -18.84 29.90 -9.06
CA SER A 103 -18.56 31.36 -9.02
C SER A 103 -19.56 32.12 -8.16
N SER A 104 -20.85 31.74 -8.19
CA SER A 104 -21.92 32.41 -7.44
C SER A 104 -21.82 32.19 -5.93
N ASN A 105 -21.65 30.95 -5.48
CA ASN A 105 -21.53 30.70 -4.03
C ASN A 105 -20.17 31.14 -3.47
N LEU A 106 -19.12 31.12 -4.29
CA LEU A 106 -17.81 31.69 -3.95
C LEU A 106 -17.87 33.22 -3.86
N ALA A 107 -18.71 33.89 -4.68
CA ALA A 107 -19.00 35.32 -4.55
C ALA A 107 -19.56 35.68 -3.16
N SER A 108 -20.41 34.81 -2.63
CA SER A 108 -21.03 34.95 -1.29
C SER A 108 -20.20 34.36 -0.14
N ALA A 109 -18.98 33.89 -0.39
CA ALA A 109 -18.14 33.29 0.64
C ALA A 109 -17.78 34.28 1.76
N ARG A 110 -17.61 33.79 3.00
CA ARG A 110 -17.20 34.61 4.15
C ARG A 110 -16.04 33.97 4.91
N TYR A 111 -15.21 34.78 5.56
CA TYR A 111 -14.13 34.25 6.39
C TYR A 111 -14.66 33.55 7.63
N GLU A 112 -14.05 32.41 7.96
CA GLU A 112 -14.28 31.66 9.18
C GLU A 112 -12.99 30.94 9.58
N ASN A 113 -12.75 30.81 10.88
CA ASN A 113 -11.67 29.97 11.39
C ASN A 113 -12.22 28.58 11.72
N ILE A 114 -11.62 27.54 11.15
CA ILE A 114 -11.92 26.15 11.49
C ILE A 114 -10.80 25.57 12.35
N TYR A 115 -11.15 25.01 13.49
CA TYR A 115 -10.19 24.36 14.38
C TYR A 115 -10.02 22.90 13.99
N SER A 116 -8.79 22.40 13.91
CA SER A 116 -8.42 21.02 13.62
C SER A 116 -8.08 20.30 14.93
N SER A 117 -8.78 19.21 15.25
CA SER A 117 -8.51 18.36 16.42
C SER A 117 -8.86 16.91 16.12
N GLN A 118 -8.42 15.97 16.96
CA GLN A 118 -8.84 14.57 16.87
C GLN A 118 -10.35 14.40 17.05
N ALA A 119 -11.01 15.35 17.72
CA ALA A 119 -12.45 15.31 18.01
C ALA A 119 -13.33 15.87 16.86
N ASN A 120 -12.73 16.41 15.80
CA ASN A 120 -13.49 16.94 14.66
C ASN A 120 -13.14 16.24 13.34
N ASN A 121 -14.18 15.94 12.55
CA ASN A 121 -14.08 15.16 11.33
C ASN A 121 -13.88 16.05 10.10
N TYR A 122 -12.94 16.99 10.17
CA TYR A 122 -12.58 17.76 8.98
C TYR A 122 -11.68 16.93 8.07
N TRP A 123 -11.99 16.94 6.78
CA TRP A 123 -11.18 16.34 5.71
C TRP A 123 -10.69 17.42 4.78
N SER A 124 -9.38 17.44 4.53
CA SER A 124 -8.67 18.34 3.63
C SER A 124 -8.35 17.64 2.32
N ILE A 125 -8.57 18.34 1.20
CA ILE A 125 -8.36 17.85 -0.16
C ILE A 125 -7.23 18.65 -0.82
N GLY A 126 -6.23 17.95 -1.34
CA GLY A 126 -5.07 18.52 -2.04
C GLY A 126 -4.69 17.74 -3.31
N ARG A 127 -3.62 18.18 -3.98
CA ARG A 127 -3.16 17.71 -5.31
C ARG A 127 -2.01 16.70 -5.31
N ALA A 128 -1.46 16.30 -4.17
CA ALA A 128 -0.36 15.33 -4.15
C ALA A 128 -0.59 14.21 -3.13
N PRO A 129 -0.26 12.94 -3.47
CA PRO A 129 -0.22 11.83 -2.51
C PRO A 129 1.02 11.97 -1.62
N ARG A 130 0.95 11.55 -0.35
CA ARG A 130 2.09 11.71 0.57
C ARG A 130 2.45 10.50 1.42
N GLY A 131 1.79 9.38 1.18
CA GLY A 131 2.25 8.08 1.67
C GLY A 131 1.97 7.82 3.15
N TYR A 132 1.10 8.61 3.79
CA TYR A 132 0.62 8.36 5.15
C TYR A 132 -0.77 7.71 5.11
N GLY A 133 -0.98 6.65 5.89
CA GLY A 133 -2.20 5.83 5.84
C GLY A 133 -3.51 6.62 6.06
N GLY A 134 -4.57 6.22 5.37
CA GLY A 134 -5.90 6.86 5.42
C GLY A 134 -6.19 7.85 4.30
N GLU A 135 -5.25 8.05 3.36
CA GLU A 135 -5.45 8.85 2.15
C GLU A 135 -6.43 8.19 1.18
N VAL A 136 -7.41 8.97 0.73
CA VAL A 136 -8.37 8.55 -0.30
C VAL A 136 -8.12 9.39 -1.55
N SER A 137 -7.67 8.74 -2.63
CA SER A 137 -7.55 9.39 -3.93
C SER A 137 -8.91 9.47 -4.63
N ARG A 138 -9.14 10.55 -5.38
CA ARG A 138 -10.33 10.75 -6.20
C ARG A 138 -9.92 11.36 -7.54
N LYS A 139 -10.24 10.69 -8.64
CA LYS A 139 -10.10 11.29 -9.97
C LYS A 139 -11.21 12.32 -10.18
N ILE A 140 -10.85 13.57 -10.48
CA ILE A 140 -11.82 14.62 -10.81
C ILE A 140 -12.19 14.51 -12.30
N PRO A 141 -13.49 14.45 -12.65
CA PRO A 141 -13.92 14.50 -14.05
C PRO A 141 -13.42 15.77 -14.75
N GLY A 142 -12.67 15.61 -15.84
CA GLY A 142 -12.07 16.74 -16.57
C GLY A 142 -10.93 17.44 -15.83
N GLY A 143 -10.38 16.83 -14.76
CA GLY A 143 -9.32 17.40 -13.94
C GLY A 143 -8.28 16.37 -13.46
N PRO A 144 -7.39 16.77 -12.54
CA PRO A 144 -6.36 15.89 -11.99
C PRO A 144 -6.96 14.89 -11.00
N THR A 145 -6.13 13.96 -10.55
CA THR A 145 -6.44 13.23 -9.31
C THR A 145 -6.20 14.19 -8.13
N VAL A 146 -7.06 14.10 -7.11
CA VAL A 146 -6.88 14.79 -5.83
C VAL A 146 -6.88 13.77 -4.70
N TRP A 147 -6.29 14.13 -3.56
CA TRP A 147 -6.12 13.26 -2.41
C TRP A 147 -6.75 13.91 -1.20
N ALA A 148 -7.66 13.18 -0.55
CA ALA A 148 -8.34 13.59 0.66
C ALA A 148 -7.73 12.88 1.88
N ARG A 149 -7.59 13.63 2.98
CA ARG A 149 -7.08 13.15 4.27
C ARG A 149 -7.67 13.94 5.42
N THR A 150 -7.58 13.43 6.64
CA THR A 150 -8.06 14.19 7.81
C THR A 150 -7.25 15.49 7.98
N LEU A 151 -7.92 16.58 8.34
CA LEU A 151 -7.26 17.88 8.54
C LEU A 151 -6.29 17.83 9.73
N HIS A 152 -6.57 17.03 10.75
CA HIS A 152 -5.65 16.80 11.86
C HIS A 152 -4.41 15.99 11.48
N GLY A 153 -4.46 15.24 10.37
CA GLY A 153 -3.27 14.61 9.77
C GLY A 153 -2.26 15.63 9.25
N TRP A 154 -2.70 16.86 8.94
CA TRP A 154 -1.79 17.97 8.62
C TRP A 154 -1.25 18.67 9.86
N ALA A 155 -2.13 19.02 10.80
CA ALA A 155 -1.75 19.58 12.08
C ALA A 155 -2.86 19.37 13.10
N LEU A 156 -2.53 18.69 14.18
CA LEU A 156 -3.40 18.49 15.33
C LEU A 156 -3.47 19.76 16.19
N ASN A 157 -4.65 20.12 16.69
CA ASN A 157 -4.90 21.27 17.57
C ASN A 157 -4.54 22.65 16.96
N ARG A 158 -4.81 22.82 15.66
CA ARG A 158 -4.50 24.05 14.91
C ARG A 158 -5.76 24.76 14.41
N SER A 159 -5.81 26.08 14.54
CA SER A 159 -6.83 26.92 13.91
C SER A 159 -6.42 27.30 12.48
N TRP A 160 -7.33 27.16 11.52
CA TRP A 160 -7.11 27.45 10.11
C TRP A 160 -8.07 28.52 9.63
N GLN A 161 -7.56 29.59 9.03
CA GLN A 161 -8.41 30.62 8.41
C GLN A 161 -8.87 30.14 7.02
N ALA A 162 -10.18 30.16 6.80
CA ALA A 162 -10.78 29.66 5.57
C ALA A 162 -11.94 30.52 5.06
N LEU A 163 -12.27 30.38 3.79
CA LEU A 163 -13.50 30.90 3.20
C LEU A 163 -14.60 29.87 3.32
N ARG A 164 -15.60 30.13 4.16
CA ARG A 164 -16.84 29.35 4.20
C ARG A 164 -17.66 29.62 2.95
N VAL A 165 -17.91 28.57 2.20
CA VAL A 165 -18.75 28.52 1.02
C VAL A 165 -19.92 27.58 1.28
N GLU A 166 -21.13 28.08 1.10
CA GLU A 166 -22.33 27.25 1.18
C GLU A 166 -22.61 26.60 -0.16
N THR A 167 -22.67 25.27 -0.17
CA THR A 167 -22.97 24.49 -1.37
C THR A 167 -24.19 23.60 -1.13
N ALA A 168 -24.81 23.12 -2.21
CA ALA A 168 -25.88 22.12 -2.12
C ALA A 168 -25.39 20.79 -1.47
N GLN A 169 -24.08 20.55 -1.47
CA GLN A 169 -23.46 19.36 -0.88
C GLN A 169 -22.98 19.60 0.57
N GLY A 170 -23.43 20.69 1.20
CA GLY A 170 -23.03 21.13 2.54
C GLY A 170 -21.96 22.22 2.53
N THR A 171 -21.57 22.66 3.72
CA THR A 171 -20.52 23.68 3.86
C THR A 171 -19.18 23.17 3.35
N ARG A 172 -18.49 24.02 2.58
CA ARG A 172 -17.09 23.87 2.22
C ARG A 172 -16.29 25.02 2.82
N TRP A 173 -15.06 24.75 3.20
CA TRP A 173 -14.10 25.75 3.61
C TRP A 173 -12.94 25.72 2.63
N ILE A 174 -12.53 26.86 2.11
CA ILE A 174 -11.32 26.96 1.28
C ILE A 174 -10.24 27.57 2.16
N LEU A 175 -9.20 26.79 2.47
CA LEU A 175 -8.10 27.26 3.31
C LEU A 175 -7.39 28.43 2.62
N THR A 176 -7.26 29.56 3.32
CA THR A 176 -6.66 30.77 2.75
C THR A 176 -5.16 30.61 2.47
N GLU A 177 -4.48 29.72 3.19
CA GLU A 177 -3.03 29.52 3.05
C GLU A 177 -2.62 28.61 1.87
N CYS A 178 -3.51 27.78 1.33
CA CYS A 178 -3.17 26.80 0.29
C CYS A 178 -4.28 26.54 -0.74
N GLY A 179 -5.43 27.20 -0.61
CA GLY A 179 -6.60 26.98 -1.44
C GLY A 179 -7.22 25.59 -1.34
N ASN A 180 -6.73 24.74 -0.44
CA ASN A 180 -7.25 23.39 -0.25
C ASN A 180 -8.69 23.45 0.25
N ILE A 181 -9.50 22.54 -0.25
CA ILE A 181 -10.89 22.43 0.14
C ILE A 181 -10.94 21.59 1.40
N VAL A 182 -11.67 22.06 2.40
CA VAL A 182 -12.00 21.34 3.62
C VAL A 182 -13.50 21.13 3.68
N THR A 183 -13.90 19.93 4.06
CA THR A 183 -15.27 19.60 4.38
C THR A 183 -15.30 18.93 5.75
N LYS A 184 -16.37 19.14 6.52
CA LYS A 184 -16.67 18.19 7.60
C LYS A 184 -17.24 16.93 6.97
N GLU A 185 -16.98 15.78 7.55
CA GLU A 185 -18.01 14.75 7.50
C GLU A 185 -19.25 15.35 8.13
N SER A 186 -20.32 15.45 7.36
CA SER A 186 -21.62 15.72 7.95
C SER A 186 -21.94 14.59 8.93
N LYS A 187 -22.15 14.90 10.23
CA LYS A 187 -23.03 14.03 11.02
C LYS A 187 -24.35 14.05 10.26
N PRO A 188 -24.84 12.90 9.75
CA PRO A 188 -26.01 12.93 8.90
C PRO A 188 -27.15 13.57 9.70
N THR A 189 -27.84 14.56 9.13
CA THR A 189 -29.29 14.58 9.35
C THR A 189 -29.73 13.15 9.06
N LYS A 190 -30.50 12.50 9.96
CA LYS A 190 -31.01 11.16 9.70
C LYS A 190 -31.90 11.27 8.47
N THR A 191 -31.25 11.22 7.33
CA THR A 191 -31.84 11.03 6.02
C THR A 191 -32.58 9.74 6.23
N PRO A 192 -33.91 9.70 6.07
CA PRO A 192 -34.66 8.47 6.19
C PRO A 192 -33.91 7.42 5.38
N LYS A 193 -33.28 6.47 6.05
CA LYS A 193 -32.44 5.47 5.41
C LYS A 193 -33.29 4.23 5.28
N PRO A 194 -33.60 3.78 4.05
CA PRO A 194 -34.08 2.42 3.89
C PRO A 194 -33.08 1.43 4.48
N ASP A 195 -33.61 0.32 4.97
CA ASP A 195 -32.89 -0.85 5.47
C ASP A 195 -33.71 -2.07 5.05
N MET A 196 -33.28 -2.78 4.03
CA MET A 196 -33.97 -3.95 3.53
C MET A 196 -33.54 -5.19 4.32
N LYS A 197 -34.51 -6.03 4.65
CA LYS A 197 -34.28 -7.33 5.27
C LYS A 197 -34.90 -8.40 4.39
N LEU A 198 -34.10 -9.37 3.98
CA LEU A 198 -34.55 -10.59 3.33
C LEU A 198 -34.42 -11.76 4.31
N GLU A 199 -35.47 -12.56 4.42
CA GLU A 199 -35.46 -13.87 5.10
C GLU A 199 -35.81 -14.95 4.07
N LYS A 200 -35.03 -16.04 4.04
CA LYS A 200 -35.19 -17.15 3.11
C LYS A 200 -35.34 -18.45 3.87
N SER A 201 -36.35 -19.24 3.50
CA SER A 201 -36.54 -20.59 4.02
C SER A 201 -36.85 -21.59 2.92
N VAL A 202 -36.74 -22.88 3.21
CA VAL A 202 -37.10 -23.97 2.31
C VAL A 202 -38.05 -24.93 3.02
N ASN A 203 -39.03 -25.48 2.31
CA ASN A 203 -39.99 -26.42 2.90
C ASN A 203 -39.39 -27.79 3.26
N LYS A 204 -38.29 -28.17 2.60
CA LYS A 204 -37.56 -29.43 2.78
C LYS A 204 -36.07 -29.15 2.81
N THR A 205 -35.42 -29.41 3.94
CA THR A 205 -33.97 -29.27 4.10
C THR A 205 -33.18 -30.49 3.60
N THR A 206 -33.87 -31.59 3.28
CA THR A 206 -33.30 -32.79 2.66
C THR A 206 -34.09 -33.17 1.42
N ALA A 207 -33.42 -33.44 0.30
CA ALA A 207 -34.05 -33.83 -0.96
C ALA A 207 -33.17 -34.82 -1.76
N GLN A 208 -33.80 -35.73 -2.50
CA GLN A 208 -33.12 -36.58 -3.49
C GLN A 208 -32.97 -35.86 -4.83
N LYS A 209 -32.03 -36.30 -5.66
CA LYS A 209 -31.94 -35.82 -7.05
C LYS A 209 -33.27 -36.09 -7.77
N GLY A 210 -33.79 -35.07 -8.42
CA GLY A 210 -35.09 -35.06 -9.09
C GLY A 210 -36.25 -34.54 -8.24
N GLU A 211 -36.13 -34.45 -6.91
CA GLU A 211 -37.21 -33.96 -6.05
C GLU A 211 -37.42 -32.44 -6.14
N LYS A 212 -38.66 -32.01 -5.91
CA LYS A 212 -39.05 -30.59 -5.84
C LYS A 212 -38.93 -30.06 -4.41
N VAL A 213 -38.38 -28.86 -4.29
CA VAL A 213 -38.33 -28.04 -3.06
C VAL A 213 -38.94 -26.66 -3.35
N THR A 214 -39.44 -25.97 -2.33
CA THR A 214 -40.02 -24.62 -2.46
C THR A 214 -39.31 -23.67 -1.50
N PHE A 215 -38.67 -22.64 -2.06
CA PHE A 215 -38.07 -21.55 -1.31
C PHE A 215 -39.10 -20.45 -1.05
N THR A 216 -39.13 -19.92 0.17
CA THR A 216 -39.96 -18.76 0.54
C THR A 216 -39.04 -17.58 0.85
N LEU A 217 -39.22 -16.46 0.14
CA LEU A 217 -38.51 -15.21 0.37
C LEU A 217 -39.45 -14.20 1.03
N LYS A 218 -39.05 -13.63 2.15
CA LYS A 218 -39.78 -12.54 2.82
C LYS A 218 -38.90 -11.30 2.85
N VAL A 219 -39.33 -10.27 2.13
CA VAL A 219 -38.58 -9.02 1.95
C VAL A 219 -39.30 -7.90 2.69
N LYS A 220 -38.61 -7.15 3.55
CA LYS A 220 -39.20 -6.06 4.36
C LYS A 220 -38.26 -4.86 4.43
N ASN A 221 -38.79 -3.66 4.28
CA ASN A 221 -38.05 -2.45 4.65
C ASN A 221 -38.22 -2.20 6.15
N ILE A 222 -37.18 -2.46 6.93
CA ILE A 222 -37.12 -2.23 8.39
C ILE A 222 -36.54 -0.84 8.73
N GLY A 223 -36.08 -0.10 7.72
CA GLY A 223 -35.54 1.25 7.86
C GLY A 223 -36.64 2.31 7.93
N ASP A 224 -36.24 3.54 8.14
CA ASP A 224 -37.15 4.68 8.24
C ASP A 224 -37.29 5.49 6.94
N GLY A 225 -36.48 5.16 5.92
CA GLY A 225 -36.59 5.72 4.57
C GLY A 225 -37.25 4.80 3.55
N THR A 226 -37.73 5.36 2.45
CA THR A 226 -38.25 4.58 1.31
C THR A 226 -37.09 3.99 0.50
N ALA A 227 -37.08 2.68 0.31
CA ALA A 227 -36.11 2.00 -0.55
C ALA A 227 -36.57 2.17 -2.00
N LYS A 228 -35.83 2.92 -2.80
CA LYS A 228 -36.20 3.19 -4.20
C LYS A 228 -35.52 2.22 -5.16
N ASN A 229 -36.18 1.90 -6.27
CA ASN A 229 -35.59 1.11 -7.35
C ASN A 229 -35.04 -0.27 -6.90
N VAL A 230 -35.75 -0.91 -5.96
CA VAL A 230 -35.42 -2.21 -5.38
C VAL A 230 -35.63 -3.32 -6.41
N LEU A 231 -34.65 -4.22 -6.53
CA LEU A 231 -34.77 -5.48 -7.29
C LEU A 231 -34.57 -6.65 -6.33
N VAL A 232 -35.52 -7.59 -6.25
CA VAL A 232 -35.32 -8.84 -5.50
C VAL A 232 -34.91 -9.93 -6.48
N TYR A 233 -33.88 -10.71 -6.14
CA TYR A 233 -33.42 -11.80 -6.98
C TYR A 233 -32.96 -13.03 -6.18
N ASP A 234 -32.95 -14.17 -6.85
CA ASP A 234 -32.56 -15.47 -6.32
C ASP A 234 -31.55 -16.11 -7.28
N ASN A 235 -30.36 -16.40 -6.77
CA ASN A 235 -29.28 -17.06 -7.49
C ASN A 235 -29.13 -18.49 -6.97
N ALA A 236 -29.73 -19.43 -7.69
CA ALA A 236 -29.62 -20.83 -7.34
C ALA A 236 -28.23 -21.38 -7.66
N PRO A 237 -27.61 -22.16 -6.74
CA PRO A 237 -26.35 -22.82 -7.01
C PRO A 237 -26.53 -23.90 -8.08
N ALA A 238 -25.42 -24.30 -8.71
CA ALA A 238 -25.43 -25.47 -9.59
C ALA A 238 -25.96 -26.69 -8.82
N GLY A 239 -26.98 -27.34 -9.38
CA GLY A 239 -27.70 -28.42 -8.72
C GLY A 239 -29.06 -28.06 -8.15
N ILE A 240 -29.47 -26.79 -8.22
CA ILE A 240 -30.84 -26.34 -7.90
C ILE A 240 -31.39 -25.63 -9.14
N ASP A 241 -32.35 -26.26 -9.82
CA ASP A 241 -33.00 -25.70 -11.02
C ASP A 241 -34.34 -25.07 -10.63
N LEU A 242 -34.45 -23.75 -10.71
CA LEU A 242 -35.67 -22.99 -10.47
C LEU A 242 -36.75 -23.32 -11.51
N LEU A 243 -37.99 -23.40 -11.06
CA LEU A 243 -39.16 -23.73 -11.87
C LEU A 243 -40.08 -22.51 -11.97
N ASN A 244 -40.68 -22.30 -13.14
CA ASN A 244 -41.57 -21.17 -13.38
C ASN A 244 -42.96 -21.31 -12.70
N GLU A 245 -43.24 -22.49 -12.14
CA GLU A 245 -44.52 -22.82 -11.49
C GLU A 245 -44.77 -21.93 -10.27
N GLY A 246 -45.90 -21.20 -10.24
CA GLY A 246 -46.37 -20.45 -9.06
C GLY A 246 -45.84 -19.03 -8.91
N LEU A 247 -45.12 -18.48 -9.90
CA LEU A 247 -44.50 -17.15 -9.83
C LEU A 247 -45.30 -16.00 -10.47
N GLY A 248 -46.49 -16.28 -11.02
CA GLY A 248 -47.38 -15.26 -11.57
C GLY A 248 -46.72 -14.39 -12.65
N SER A 249 -46.71 -13.07 -12.46
CA SER A 249 -46.15 -12.09 -13.40
C SER A 249 -44.61 -11.95 -13.37
N ASP A 250 -43.93 -12.66 -12.47
CA ASP A 250 -42.47 -12.59 -12.29
C ASP A 250 -41.80 -13.92 -12.72
N PRO A 251 -41.73 -14.23 -14.03
CA PRO A 251 -41.18 -15.51 -14.48
C PRO A 251 -39.68 -15.63 -14.20
N ILE A 252 -39.18 -16.87 -14.11
CA ILE A 252 -37.73 -17.14 -14.00
C ILE A 252 -36.98 -16.59 -15.22
N LYS A 253 -35.79 -16.03 -15.01
CA LYS A 253 -34.90 -15.54 -16.08
C LYS A 253 -34.10 -16.66 -16.72
N SER A 254 -33.72 -17.65 -15.91
CA SER A 254 -33.06 -18.88 -16.34
C SER A 254 -33.28 -19.97 -15.31
N ALA A 255 -32.83 -21.19 -15.60
CA ALA A 255 -32.90 -22.32 -14.67
C ALA A 255 -32.24 -22.03 -13.30
N ARG A 256 -31.38 -21.02 -13.16
CA ARG A 256 -30.71 -20.70 -11.89
C ARG A 256 -30.87 -19.25 -11.43
N ARG A 257 -31.72 -18.47 -12.10
CA ARG A 257 -31.94 -17.06 -11.78
C ARG A 257 -33.42 -16.72 -11.81
N TRP A 258 -33.92 -16.22 -10.69
CA TRP A 258 -35.18 -15.52 -10.61
C TRP A 258 -34.95 -14.08 -10.17
N GLU A 259 -35.77 -13.16 -10.66
CA GLU A 259 -35.82 -11.78 -10.17
C GLU A 259 -37.19 -11.16 -10.45
N THR A 260 -37.56 -10.14 -9.67
CA THR A 260 -38.80 -9.39 -9.88
C THR A 260 -38.80 -8.73 -11.26
N HIS A 261 -39.93 -8.74 -11.97
CA HIS A 261 -40.07 -8.31 -13.36
C HIS A 261 -39.62 -6.86 -13.59
N LYS A 262 -39.86 -5.99 -12.61
CA LYS A 262 -39.42 -4.59 -12.61
C LYS A 262 -38.90 -4.21 -11.24
N ARG A 263 -38.09 -3.15 -11.21
CA ARG A 263 -37.71 -2.47 -9.97
C ARG A 263 -38.89 -1.66 -9.42
N PHE A 264 -38.98 -1.54 -8.10
CA PHE A 264 -40.07 -0.83 -7.44
C PHE A 264 -39.62 -0.17 -6.14
N ASP A 265 -40.46 0.70 -5.60
CA ASP A 265 -40.20 1.40 -4.33
C ASP A 265 -40.87 0.67 -3.17
N VAL A 266 -40.19 0.61 -2.02
CA VAL A 266 -40.68 -0.04 -0.79
C VAL A 266 -40.70 0.97 0.35
N ALA A 267 -41.91 1.33 0.80
CA ALA A 267 -42.09 2.27 1.90
C ALA A 267 -41.60 1.69 3.24
N PRO A 268 -41.28 2.53 4.25
CA PRO A 268 -40.94 2.07 5.59
C PRO A 268 -41.99 1.10 6.16
N GLY A 269 -41.54 -0.04 6.66
CA GLY A 269 -42.41 -1.07 7.26
C GLY A 269 -43.12 -2.01 6.26
N GLN A 270 -43.12 -1.71 4.96
CA GLN A 270 -43.75 -2.54 3.93
C GLN A 270 -43.02 -3.87 3.74
N SER A 271 -43.76 -4.94 3.43
CA SER A 271 -43.21 -6.29 3.21
C SER A 271 -43.86 -7.05 2.05
N PHE A 272 -43.09 -7.93 1.41
CA PHE A 272 -43.49 -8.80 0.29
C PHE A 272 -43.05 -10.25 0.56
N THR A 273 -43.78 -11.21 -0.01
CA THR A 273 -43.44 -12.64 0.07
C THR A 273 -43.47 -13.29 -1.31
N TYR A 274 -42.42 -14.03 -1.65
CA TYR A 274 -42.31 -14.79 -2.90
C TYR A 274 -42.10 -16.28 -2.60
N ARG A 275 -42.71 -17.16 -3.41
CA ARG A 275 -42.52 -18.62 -3.32
C ARG A 275 -41.95 -19.13 -4.64
N ILE A 276 -40.75 -19.69 -4.59
CA ILE A 276 -40.00 -20.15 -5.76
C ILE A 276 -39.86 -21.67 -5.69
N ASN A 277 -40.49 -22.38 -6.62
CA ASN A 277 -40.32 -23.82 -6.76
C ASN A 277 -38.98 -24.14 -7.45
N ALA A 278 -38.33 -25.21 -7.04
CA ALA A 278 -37.03 -25.64 -7.55
C ALA A 278 -36.92 -27.17 -7.58
N ARG A 279 -36.07 -27.71 -8.45
CA ARG A 279 -35.71 -29.13 -8.53
C ARG A 279 -34.25 -29.33 -8.12
N ALA A 280 -34.00 -30.27 -7.20
CA ALA A 280 -32.65 -30.67 -6.85
C ALA A 280 -32.08 -31.58 -7.95
N ASN A 281 -30.93 -31.25 -8.55
CA ASN A 281 -30.38 -31.93 -9.73
C ASN A 281 -28.89 -32.32 -9.61
N ARG A 282 -28.32 -32.25 -8.40
CA ARG A 282 -26.94 -32.68 -8.12
C ARG A 282 -26.89 -34.02 -7.39
N TRP A 283 -25.74 -34.66 -7.42
CA TRP A 283 -25.41 -35.82 -6.60
C TRP A 283 -24.93 -35.41 -5.21
N GLY A 284 -25.39 -36.14 -4.18
CA GLY A 284 -24.84 -36.04 -2.84
C GLY A 284 -23.70 -37.03 -2.56
N PRO A 285 -23.04 -36.95 -1.40
CA PRO A 285 -23.40 -36.10 -0.27
C PRO A 285 -22.96 -34.64 -0.49
N VAL A 286 -23.91 -33.72 -0.54
CA VAL A 286 -23.62 -32.29 -0.69
C VAL A 286 -24.73 -31.45 -0.07
N THR A 287 -24.37 -30.33 0.55
CA THR A 287 -25.33 -29.30 0.95
C THR A 287 -25.26 -28.16 -0.05
N LEU A 288 -26.38 -27.90 -0.72
CA LEU A 288 -26.54 -26.80 -1.66
C LEU A 288 -27.21 -25.63 -0.96
N THR A 289 -26.49 -24.53 -0.85
CA THR A 289 -26.98 -23.32 -0.20
C THR A 289 -27.54 -22.39 -1.26
N ASN A 290 -28.88 -22.25 -1.31
CA ASN A 290 -29.52 -21.31 -2.21
C ASN A 290 -29.51 -19.90 -1.60
N GLN A 291 -29.12 -18.88 -2.37
CA GLN A 291 -29.01 -17.50 -1.90
C GLN A 291 -29.98 -16.59 -2.66
N ALA A 292 -30.78 -15.84 -1.92
CA ALA A 292 -31.54 -14.73 -2.47
C ALA A 292 -31.04 -13.42 -1.87
N CYS A 293 -31.16 -12.35 -2.63
CA CYS A 293 -30.69 -11.03 -2.28
C CYS A 293 -31.66 -9.95 -2.77
N VAL A 294 -31.60 -8.81 -2.11
CA VAL A 294 -32.20 -7.56 -2.56
C VAL A 294 -31.07 -6.69 -3.11
N ASP A 295 -31.11 -6.37 -4.40
CA ASP A 295 -30.21 -5.38 -5.01
C ASP A 295 -30.76 -3.97 -4.71
N PHE A 296 -30.21 -3.40 -3.65
CA PHE A 296 -30.48 -2.07 -3.13
C PHE A 296 -29.27 -1.58 -2.31
N PHE A 297 -29.07 -0.26 -2.24
CA PHE A 297 -28.05 0.36 -1.39
C PHE A 297 -28.70 0.95 -0.13
N ASP A 298 -28.64 0.24 1.01
CA ASP A 298 -29.12 0.69 2.33
C ASP A 298 -27.99 0.83 3.37
N ILE A 299 -28.40 1.10 4.61
CA ILE A 299 -27.53 1.21 5.78
C ILE A 299 -26.95 -0.14 6.25
N ASN A 300 -27.56 -1.28 5.92
CA ASN A 300 -27.11 -2.60 6.35
C ASN A 300 -27.10 -3.55 5.15
N VAL A 301 -25.93 -3.78 4.56
CA VAL A 301 -25.85 -4.67 3.39
C VAL A 301 -25.96 -6.15 3.78
N TYR A 302 -25.78 -6.49 5.06
CA TYR A 302 -25.61 -7.87 5.53
C TYR A 302 -26.94 -8.61 5.70
N ASN A 303 -28.07 -7.90 5.84
CA ASN A 303 -29.41 -8.48 5.91
C ASN A 303 -30.18 -8.42 4.58
N ASN A 304 -29.54 -7.92 3.51
CA ASN A 304 -30.13 -7.88 2.17
C ASN A 304 -30.12 -9.24 1.47
N CYS A 305 -29.29 -10.16 1.95
CA CYS A 305 -29.22 -11.52 1.44
C CYS A 305 -29.50 -12.50 2.56
N ASP A 306 -30.14 -13.62 2.22
CA ASP A 306 -30.28 -14.77 3.10
C ASP A 306 -30.16 -16.06 2.30
N THR A 307 -29.85 -17.13 3.02
CA THR A 307 -29.57 -18.43 2.44
C THR A 307 -30.43 -19.52 3.05
N ALA A 308 -30.82 -20.50 2.24
CA ALA A 308 -31.51 -21.70 2.70
C ALA A 308 -30.78 -22.93 2.15
N PRO A 309 -30.26 -23.82 3.02
CA PRO A 309 -29.57 -25.02 2.60
C PRO A 309 -30.56 -26.15 2.25
N VAL A 310 -30.19 -26.94 1.24
CA VAL A 310 -30.81 -28.22 0.90
C VAL A 310 -29.69 -29.27 0.87
N THR A 311 -29.80 -30.28 1.73
CA THR A 311 -28.84 -31.39 1.81
C THR A 311 -29.30 -32.54 0.93
N LEU A 312 -28.43 -32.97 0.02
CA LEU A 312 -28.61 -34.15 -0.80
C LEU A 312 -27.75 -35.27 -0.19
N PRO A 313 -28.33 -36.40 0.23
CA PRO A 313 -27.57 -37.52 0.76
C PRO A 313 -26.79 -38.26 -0.34
N ALA A 314 -25.85 -39.12 0.06
CA ALA A 314 -25.12 -39.98 -0.89
C ALA A 314 -26.08 -40.92 -1.65
N GLY A 315 -25.92 -40.97 -2.97
CA GLY A 315 -26.56 -41.97 -3.83
C GLY A 315 -25.94 -43.36 -3.63
N CYS A 316 -26.41 -44.33 -4.42
CA CYS A 316 -25.83 -45.68 -4.44
C CYS A 316 -24.36 -45.66 -4.90
N PRO A 317 -23.41 -46.33 -4.21
CA PRO A 317 -21.99 -46.34 -4.58
C PRO A 317 -21.65 -47.25 -5.78
N ILE A 318 -22.64 -47.81 -6.47
CA ILE A 318 -22.43 -48.68 -7.63
C ILE A 318 -22.43 -47.83 -8.91
N PRO A 319 -21.37 -47.91 -9.74
CA PRO A 319 -21.32 -47.26 -11.05
C PRO A 319 -22.56 -47.61 -11.92
N GLY A 320 -23.22 -46.60 -12.48
CA GLY A 320 -24.43 -46.73 -13.29
C GLY A 320 -25.76 -46.78 -12.50
N LYS A 321 -25.71 -46.81 -11.17
CA LYS A 321 -26.89 -46.83 -10.27
C LYS A 321 -26.96 -45.66 -9.30
N GLU A 322 -26.16 -44.62 -9.54
CA GLU A 322 -26.01 -43.48 -8.65
C GLU A 322 -27.35 -42.77 -8.37
N ASN A 323 -28.33 -42.88 -9.30
CA ASN A 323 -29.68 -42.27 -9.23
C ASN A 323 -30.55 -42.86 -8.12
N LEU A 324 -30.13 -43.98 -7.55
CA LEU A 324 -30.88 -44.70 -6.55
C LEU A 324 -30.41 -44.29 -5.15
N PRO A 325 -31.34 -44.19 -4.18
CA PRO A 325 -30.95 -44.00 -2.79
C PRO A 325 -30.12 -45.20 -2.31
N LYS A 326 -29.16 -44.98 -1.40
CA LYS A 326 -28.33 -46.04 -0.82
C LYS A 326 -29.15 -47.22 -0.23
N SER A 327 -30.41 -46.98 0.14
CA SER A 327 -31.34 -47.99 0.64
C SER A 327 -31.97 -48.89 -0.43
N ASP A 328 -31.71 -48.66 -1.72
CA ASP A 328 -32.32 -49.42 -2.83
C ASP A 328 -31.79 -50.89 -2.89
N PRO A 329 -32.65 -51.91 -3.09
CA PRO A 329 -32.23 -53.32 -3.17
C PRO A 329 -31.22 -53.64 -4.28
N THR A 330 -31.24 -52.92 -5.40
CA THR A 330 -30.28 -53.09 -6.50
C THR A 330 -28.89 -52.53 -6.17
N CYS A 331 -28.77 -51.87 -5.02
CA CYS A 331 -27.54 -51.37 -4.42
C CYS A 331 -26.80 -52.42 -3.56
N LYS A 332 -27.23 -53.70 -3.59
CA LYS A 332 -26.70 -54.79 -2.74
C LYS A 332 -25.63 -55.69 -3.37
N THR A 333 -25.42 -55.68 -4.69
CA THR A 333 -24.39 -56.47 -5.38
C THR A 333 -23.10 -55.66 -5.56
N ASN A 334 -21.93 -56.20 -5.21
CA ASN A 334 -20.67 -55.44 -5.14
C ASN A 334 -19.54 -56.11 -5.98
N PRO A 335 -19.41 -55.80 -7.28
CA PRO A 335 -18.29 -56.26 -8.09
C PRO A 335 -16.98 -55.57 -7.64
N GLY A 336 -15.97 -56.36 -7.30
CA GLY A 336 -14.72 -55.85 -6.72
C GLY A 336 -13.49 -56.53 -7.29
N LEU A 337 -12.50 -55.74 -7.67
CA LEU A 337 -11.19 -56.21 -8.12
C LEU A 337 -10.10 -55.67 -7.19
N GLN A 338 -9.07 -56.47 -7.00
CA GLN A 338 -7.79 -56.07 -6.43
C GLN A 338 -6.70 -56.52 -7.41
N ILE A 339 -5.69 -55.70 -7.60
CA ILE A 339 -4.49 -56.04 -8.35
C ILE A 339 -3.28 -55.69 -7.51
N GLU A 340 -2.21 -56.45 -7.63
CA GLU A 340 -0.94 -56.26 -6.94
C GLU A 340 0.19 -56.46 -7.95
N LYS A 341 1.19 -55.58 -7.94
CA LYS A 341 2.35 -55.59 -8.80
C LYS A 341 3.61 -55.57 -7.93
N THR A 342 4.59 -56.41 -8.27
CA THR A 342 5.86 -56.48 -7.54
C THR A 342 7.02 -56.63 -8.52
N ALA A 343 8.17 -56.05 -8.20
CA ALA A 343 9.39 -56.16 -9.00
C ALA A 343 10.37 -57.19 -8.40
N SER A 344 11.03 -57.98 -9.25
CA SER A 344 12.05 -58.95 -8.82
C SER A 344 13.36 -58.28 -8.38
N LYS A 345 13.61 -57.05 -8.84
CA LYS A 345 14.77 -56.23 -8.51
C LYS A 345 14.31 -54.79 -8.33
N LYS A 346 14.75 -54.14 -7.25
CA LYS A 346 14.35 -52.76 -6.91
C LYS A 346 15.40 -51.72 -7.24
N ASP A 347 16.69 -52.04 -7.14
CA ASP A 347 17.78 -51.13 -7.50
C ASP A 347 18.30 -51.44 -8.91
N LEU A 348 18.06 -50.53 -9.85
CA LEU A 348 18.34 -50.73 -11.27
C LEU A 348 19.31 -49.69 -11.82
N ARG A 349 20.04 -50.08 -12.87
CA ARG A 349 20.85 -49.19 -13.71
C ARG A 349 20.33 -49.24 -15.14
N ILE A 350 20.77 -48.30 -15.98
CA ILE A 350 20.55 -48.37 -17.42
C ILE A 350 20.93 -49.76 -17.97
N ASP A 351 20.12 -50.29 -18.88
CA ASP A 351 20.22 -51.63 -19.49
C ASP A 351 19.97 -52.84 -18.57
N ASP A 352 19.71 -52.66 -17.27
CA ASP A 352 19.31 -53.78 -16.41
C ASP A 352 17.98 -54.39 -16.88
N GLU A 353 17.90 -55.73 -16.88
CA GLU A 353 16.66 -56.49 -17.07
C GLU A 353 16.13 -57.05 -15.73
N PHE A 354 14.81 -57.03 -15.57
CA PHE A 354 14.11 -57.53 -14.38
C PHE A 354 12.67 -57.95 -14.70
N ASP A 355 11.99 -58.60 -13.75
CA ASP A 355 10.62 -59.12 -13.96
C ASP A 355 9.62 -58.42 -13.01
N TYR A 356 8.48 -57.98 -13.55
CA TYR A 356 7.29 -57.60 -12.78
C TYR A 356 6.33 -58.78 -12.67
N THR A 357 5.85 -59.08 -11.46
CA THR A 357 4.76 -60.04 -11.23
C THR A 357 3.47 -59.29 -10.89
N ILE A 358 2.42 -59.54 -11.66
CA ILE A 358 1.10 -58.92 -11.53
C ILE A 358 0.11 -59.99 -11.07
N THR A 359 -0.59 -59.78 -9.96
CA THR A 359 -1.61 -60.69 -9.42
C THR A 359 -2.95 -59.99 -9.33
N ALA A 360 -3.96 -60.49 -10.05
CA ALA A 360 -5.32 -59.98 -10.02
C ALA A 360 -6.23 -60.91 -9.20
N LYS A 361 -7.07 -60.36 -8.34
CA LYS A 361 -8.00 -61.07 -7.45
C LYS A 361 -9.41 -60.48 -7.53
N ASN A 362 -10.42 -61.35 -7.62
CA ASN A 362 -11.80 -60.95 -7.46
C ASN A 362 -12.17 -60.91 -5.97
N VAL A 363 -12.31 -59.70 -5.42
CA VAL A 363 -12.70 -59.44 -4.02
C VAL A 363 -14.20 -59.11 -3.89
N GLY A 364 -14.92 -59.05 -5.01
CA GLY A 364 -16.36 -58.85 -5.04
C GLY A 364 -17.15 -60.10 -4.69
N ASP A 365 -18.47 -59.95 -4.62
CA ASP A 365 -19.40 -61.03 -4.29
C ASP A 365 -20.00 -61.75 -5.51
N VAL A 366 -19.60 -61.35 -6.72
CA VAL A 366 -20.07 -61.85 -8.03
C VAL A 366 -18.91 -62.27 -8.94
N ASP A 367 -19.18 -63.15 -9.91
CA ASP A 367 -18.22 -63.56 -10.93
C ASP A 367 -17.94 -62.44 -11.96
N LEU A 368 -16.71 -62.38 -12.46
CA LEU A 368 -16.23 -61.38 -13.42
C LEU A 368 -15.86 -62.07 -14.74
N PRO A 369 -16.76 -62.15 -15.73
CA PRO A 369 -16.59 -63.01 -16.91
C PRO A 369 -15.62 -62.45 -17.96
N LYS A 370 -15.35 -61.13 -17.94
CA LYS A 370 -14.48 -60.47 -18.91
C LYS A 370 -13.61 -59.43 -18.21
N ALA A 371 -12.39 -59.83 -17.85
CA ALA A 371 -11.36 -58.97 -17.30
C ALA A 371 -10.19 -58.82 -18.27
N VAL A 372 -9.56 -57.64 -18.27
CA VAL A 372 -8.38 -57.28 -19.07
C VAL A 372 -7.41 -56.50 -18.19
N ILE A 373 -6.13 -56.86 -18.24
CA ILE A 373 -5.04 -56.12 -17.62
C ILE A 373 -4.40 -55.23 -18.68
N ARG A 374 -4.11 -53.98 -18.32
CA ARG A 374 -3.31 -53.07 -19.13
C ARG A 374 -2.20 -52.44 -18.27
N ASP A 375 -0.99 -52.42 -18.82
CA ASP A 375 0.21 -51.90 -18.18
C ASP A 375 0.98 -51.06 -19.19
N LEU A 376 1.11 -49.77 -18.91
CA LEU A 376 1.84 -48.85 -19.78
C LEU A 376 3.21 -48.60 -19.18
N ALA A 377 4.27 -49.03 -19.87
CA ALA A 377 5.62 -48.82 -19.39
C ALA A 377 5.92 -47.31 -19.26
N PRO A 378 6.48 -46.84 -18.14
CA PRO A 378 6.96 -45.47 -18.00
C PRO A 378 8.15 -45.22 -18.94
N ASP A 379 8.48 -43.95 -19.21
CA ASP A 379 9.51 -43.51 -20.18
C ASP A 379 10.89 -44.14 -19.96
N GLU A 380 11.17 -44.55 -18.73
CA GLU A 380 12.42 -45.15 -18.34
C GLU A 380 12.52 -46.65 -18.64
N LEU A 381 11.41 -47.32 -18.96
CA LEU A 381 11.32 -48.78 -19.12
C LEU A 381 10.72 -49.21 -20.46
N GLU A 382 11.01 -50.45 -20.85
CA GLU A 382 10.25 -51.18 -21.87
C GLU A 382 10.01 -52.63 -21.45
N PHE A 383 8.92 -53.24 -21.92
CA PHE A 383 8.64 -54.66 -21.78
C PHE A 383 9.22 -55.44 -22.96
N ILE A 384 9.86 -56.56 -22.68
CA ILE A 384 10.49 -57.42 -23.70
C ILE A 384 9.67 -58.70 -23.88
N GLN A 385 9.26 -59.33 -22.78
CA GLN A 385 8.52 -60.60 -22.79
C GLN A 385 7.40 -60.59 -21.76
N VAL A 386 6.36 -61.39 -22.02
CA VAL A 386 5.23 -61.59 -21.13
C VAL A 386 4.88 -63.07 -21.00
N LYS A 387 4.54 -63.46 -19.76
CA LYS A 387 3.83 -64.67 -19.41
C LYS A 387 2.39 -64.28 -19.07
N GLU A 388 1.47 -64.54 -19.99
CA GLU A 388 0.04 -64.17 -19.90
C GLU A 388 -0.66 -64.79 -18.68
N PRO A 389 -1.81 -64.24 -18.23
CA PRO A 389 -2.59 -64.80 -17.13
C PRO A 389 -2.88 -66.30 -17.31
N GLY A 390 -2.29 -67.13 -16.44
CA GLY A 390 -2.46 -68.59 -16.46
C GLY A 390 -1.62 -69.35 -17.50
N ALA A 391 -0.75 -68.68 -18.26
CA ALA A 391 0.20 -69.32 -19.16
C ALA A 391 1.40 -69.91 -18.39
N SER A 392 2.10 -70.88 -18.98
CA SER A 392 3.30 -71.51 -18.39
C SER A 392 4.62 -70.91 -18.91
N GLU A 393 4.64 -70.35 -20.12
CA GLU A 393 5.84 -69.89 -20.82
C GLU A 393 5.80 -68.40 -21.15
N PHE A 394 6.98 -67.81 -21.40
CA PHE A 394 7.11 -66.43 -21.87
C PHE A 394 6.95 -66.35 -23.39
N THR A 395 6.38 -65.24 -23.84
CA THR A 395 6.24 -64.86 -25.25
C THR A 395 6.69 -63.41 -25.42
N ALA A 396 7.06 -62.99 -26.62
CA ALA A 396 7.42 -61.59 -26.87
C ALA A 396 6.18 -60.68 -26.75
N VAL A 397 6.32 -59.50 -26.15
CA VAL A 397 5.24 -58.51 -26.18
C VAL A 397 5.13 -57.90 -27.57
N SER A 398 3.92 -57.62 -28.04
CA SER A 398 3.67 -57.00 -29.34
C SER A 398 4.03 -55.52 -29.36
N ASN A 399 3.83 -54.82 -28.24
CA ASN A 399 4.21 -53.43 -28.04
C ASN A 399 5.07 -53.32 -26.77
N PRO A 400 6.36 -52.94 -26.88
CA PRO A 400 7.26 -52.80 -25.74
C PRO A 400 6.83 -51.74 -24.72
N ARG A 401 5.90 -50.85 -25.07
CA ARG A 401 5.49 -49.72 -24.23
C ARG A 401 4.09 -49.86 -23.65
N ASP A 402 3.25 -50.73 -24.19
CA ASP A 402 1.84 -50.88 -23.78
C ASP A 402 1.44 -52.36 -23.84
N TYR A 403 1.44 -52.99 -22.67
CA TYR A 403 0.96 -54.36 -22.53
C TYR A 403 -0.54 -54.36 -22.28
N VAL A 404 -1.27 -55.16 -23.06
CA VAL A 404 -2.69 -55.47 -22.85
C VAL A 404 -2.84 -56.99 -22.86
N SER A 405 -3.35 -57.56 -21.78
CA SER A 405 -3.57 -59.01 -21.68
C SER A 405 -4.69 -59.48 -22.60
N ASN A 406 -4.73 -60.78 -22.85
CA ASN A 406 -5.94 -61.42 -23.37
C ASN A 406 -7.13 -61.24 -22.39
N ILE A 407 -8.36 -61.34 -22.88
CA ILE A 407 -9.56 -61.32 -22.03
C ILE A 407 -9.64 -62.64 -21.26
N PHE A 408 -9.84 -62.58 -19.94
CA PHE A 408 -10.00 -63.77 -19.09
C PHE A 408 -11.16 -63.61 -18.09
N SER A 409 -11.57 -64.73 -17.47
CA SER A 409 -12.62 -64.76 -16.45
C SER A 409 -12.04 -64.94 -15.05
N LEU A 410 -12.60 -64.23 -14.07
CA LEU A 410 -12.26 -64.33 -12.65
C LEU A 410 -13.50 -64.72 -11.84
N LYS A 411 -13.54 -65.98 -11.37
CA LYS A 411 -14.59 -66.44 -10.44
C LYS A 411 -14.50 -65.69 -9.10
N LYS A 412 -15.61 -65.62 -8.38
CA LYS A 412 -15.67 -65.05 -7.02
C LYS A 412 -14.55 -65.62 -6.14
N GLY A 413 -13.73 -64.74 -5.56
CA GLY A 413 -12.63 -65.09 -4.67
C GLY A 413 -11.37 -65.65 -5.34
N ALA A 414 -11.38 -65.87 -6.67
CA ALA A 414 -10.22 -66.41 -7.39
C ALA A 414 -9.14 -65.35 -7.64
N SER A 415 -7.90 -65.82 -7.81
CA SER A 415 -6.75 -65.02 -8.22
C SER A 415 -6.08 -65.61 -9.46
N ILE A 416 -5.44 -64.78 -10.26
CA ILE A 416 -4.61 -65.16 -11.42
C ILE A 416 -3.42 -64.21 -11.55
N SER A 417 -2.29 -64.69 -12.07
CA SER A 417 -1.07 -63.88 -12.21
C SER A 417 -0.51 -63.86 -13.63
N ALA A 418 0.12 -62.75 -13.99
CA ALA A 418 0.92 -62.54 -15.20
C ALA A 418 2.33 -62.04 -14.82
N THR A 419 3.32 -62.28 -15.67
CA THR A 419 4.70 -61.80 -15.43
C THR A 419 5.22 -61.06 -16.66
N LEU A 420 5.74 -59.85 -16.48
CA LEU A 420 6.35 -59.03 -17.53
C LEU A 420 7.85 -58.91 -17.30
N ARG A 421 8.67 -59.27 -18.29
CA ARG A 421 10.10 -58.96 -18.30
C ARG A 421 10.32 -57.56 -18.86
N ALA A 422 10.99 -56.70 -18.10
CA ALA A 422 11.25 -55.31 -18.42
C ALA A 422 12.76 -55.00 -18.49
N ARG A 423 13.12 -53.93 -19.20
CA ARG A 423 14.48 -53.38 -19.30
C ARG A 423 14.48 -51.87 -19.08
N VAL A 424 15.53 -51.36 -18.43
CA VAL A 424 15.74 -49.92 -18.26
C VAL A 424 16.37 -49.31 -19.52
N ILE A 425 15.73 -48.30 -20.10
CA ILE A 425 16.14 -47.65 -21.36
C ILE A 425 16.56 -46.18 -21.19
N LYS A 426 16.41 -45.62 -19.99
CA LYS A 426 16.79 -44.23 -19.69
C LYS A 426 17.52 -44.13 -18.36
N ASN A 427 18.64 -43.42 -18.37
CA ASN A 427 19.45 -43.18 -17.18
C ASN A 427 18.89 -41.96 -16.43
N THR A 428 17.99 -42.19 -15.47
CA THR A 428 17.34 -41.13 -14.68
C THR A 428 17.31 -41.55 -13.21
N ALA A 429 17.73 -40.66 -12.31
CA ALA A 429 17.82 -40.95 -10.90
C ALA A 429 16.43 -40.88 -10.27
N GLY A 430 16.11 -41.91 -9.50
CA GLY A 430 14.99 -41.91 -8.57
C GLY A 430 13.96 -42.99 -8.84
N ASP A 431 12.83 -42.79 -8.21
CA ASP A 431 11.71 -43.72 -8.16
C ASP A 431 10.98 -43.75 -9.51
N VAL A 432 11.18 -44.83 -10.26
CA VAL A 432 10.41 -45.14 -11.47
C VAL A 432 9.20 -45.96 -11.06
N LYS A 433 8.06 -45.27 -11.08
CA LYS A 433 6.75 -45.85 -10.77
C LYS A 433 6.14 -46.46 -12.03
N ASN A 434 5.79 -47.74 -11.98
CA ASN A 434 5.03 -48.40 -13.03
C ASN A 434 3.64 -48.79 -12.54
N THR A 435 2.60 -48.41 -13.28
CA THR A 435 1.19 -48.63 -12.92
C THR A 435 0.56 -49.71 -13.80
N VAL A 436 0.03 -50.75 -13.17
CA VAL A 436 -0.83 -51.72 -13.84
C VAL A 436 -2.29 -51.45 -13.46
N CYS A 437 -3.19 -51.59 -14.41
CA CYS A 437 -4.63 -51.52 -14.18
C CYS A 437 -5.33 -52.77 -14.70
N ILE A 438 -6.39 -53.18 -14.02
CA ILE A 438 -7.33 -54.20 -14.48
C ILE A 438 -8.72 -53.59 -14.58
N LEU A 439 -9.44 -53.95 -15.63
CA LEU A 439 -10.85 -53.64 -15.81
C LEU A 439 -11.62 -54.91 -16.08
N SER A 440 -12.79 -55.06 -15.46
CA SER A 440 -13.78 -56.07 -15.82
C SER A 440 -15.11 -55.44 -16.21
N THR A 441 -15.73 -55.99 -17.26
CA THR A 441 -17.05 -55.57 -17.76
C THR A 441 -18.02 -56.76 -17.78
N GLY A 442 -19.20 -56.57 -17.20
CA GLY A 442 -20.35 -57.48 -17.24
C GLY A 442 -21.59 -56.78 -17.80
N THR A 443 -22.72 -57.48 -17.89
CA THR A 443 -23.97 -56.93 -18.44
C THR A 443 -24.47 -55.69 -17.69
N ASP A 444 -24.16 -55.56 -16.40
CA ASP A 444 -24.50 -54.39 -15.56
C ASP A 444 -23.43 -54.08 -14.48
N THR A 445 -22.20 -54.56 -14.65
CA THR A 445 -21.13 -54.44 -13.64
C THR A 445 -19.81 -54.03 -14.28
N THR A 446 -19.30 -52.86 -13.90
CA THR A 446 -17.93 -52.43 -14.22
C THR A 446 -17.14 -52.32 -12.93
N SER A 447 -16.03 -53.05 -12.83
CA SER A 447 -15.10 -52.95 -11.70
C SER A 447 -13.69 -52.80 -12.25
N GLY A 448 -12.84 -52.09 -11.54
CA GLY A 448 -11.45 -51.92 -11.91
C GLY A 448 -10.60 -51.61 -10.69
N ALA A 449 -9.32 -51.91 -10.81
CA ALA A 449 -8.32 -51.60 -9.80
C ALA A 449 -7.01 -51.28 -10.52
N CYS A 450 -6.19 -50.44 -9.91
CA CYS A 450 -4.82 -50.24 -10.34
C CYS A 450 -3.89 -50.41 -9.15
N ASP A 451 -2.67 -50.81 -9.44
CA ASP A 451 -1.60 -50.91 -8.46
C ASP A 451 -0.30 -50.43 -9.08
N ASP A 452 0.56 -49.93 -8.20
CA ASP A 452 1.79 -49.27 -8.57
C ASP A 452 2.96 -50.01 -7.94
N GLU A 453 3.98 -50.31 -8.73
CA GLU A 453 5.26 -50.78 -8.20
C GLU A 453 6.35 -49.78 -8.57
N THR A 454 7.12 -49.39 -7.57
CA THR A 454 8.25 -48.47 -7.72
C THR A 454 9.56 -49.24 -7.69
N VAL A 455 10.40 -48.98 -8.68
CA VAL A 455 11.81 -49.38 -8.70
C VAL A 455 12.68 -48.12 -8.67
N VAL A 456 13.85 -48.21 -8.06
CA VAL A 456 14.80 -47.11 -7.98
C VAL A 456 15.81 -47.28 -9.10
N VAL A 457 15.80 -46.35 -10.06
CA VAL A 457 16.87 -46.28 -11.06
C VAL A 457 17.96 -45.37 -10.47
N THR A 458 19.16 -45.92 -10.33
CA THR A 458 20.32 -45.17 -9.86
C THR A 458 21.02 -44.57 -11.06
N GLU A 459 21.15 -43.23 -11.08
CA GLU A 459 22.04 -42.60 -12.05
C GLU A 459 23.46 -43.09 -11.85
N ILE A 460 24.07 -43.53 -12.93
CA ILE A 460 25.50 -43.78 -12.96
C ILE A 460 26.25 -42.44 -12.95
N CYS A 461 27.41 -42.41 -12.32
CA CYS A 461 28.24 -41.22 -12.22
C CYS A 461 28.64 -40.76 -13.63
N PRO A 462 28.38 -39.48 -14.01
CA PRO A 462 28.63 -38.98 -15.36
C PRO A 462 30.09 -39.11 -15.81
N THR A 463 31.01 -39.04 -14.85
CA THR A 463 32.46 -39.12 -15.07
C THR A 463 33.01 -40.54 -14.87
N ASN A 464 32.22 -41.47 -14.33
CA ASN A 464 32.60 -42.87 -14.11
C ASN A 464 31.37 -43.81 -14.04
N PRO A 465 30.98 -44.45 -15.14
CA PRO A 465 29.81 -45.33 -15.21
C PRO A 465 29.76 -46.50 -14.19
N ALA A 466 30.89 -46.86 -13.57
CA ALA A 466 30.96 -47.93 -12.56
C ALA A 466 30.47 -47.49 -11.16
N LEU A 467 30.30 -46.18 -10.92
CA LEU A 467 29.90 -45.64 -9.62
C LEU A 467 28.46 -45.09 -9.67
N PRO A 468 27.68 -45.19 -8.58
CA PRO A 468 26.48 -44.36 -8.41
C PRO A 468 26.83 -42.86 -8.45
N LYS A 469 25.95 -42.02 -9.00
CA LYS A 469 26.12 -40.55 -9.01
C LYS A 469 26.35 -39.95 -7.63
N ASP A 470 25.72 -40.51 -6.60
CA ASP A 470 25.84 -40.01 -5.21
C ASP A 470 27.01 -40.66 -4.44
N SER A 471 27.83 -41.47 -5.10
CA SER A 471 29.03 -42.03 -4.48
C SER A 471 29.94 -40.90 -3.98
N PRO A 472 30.56 -40.99 -2.78
CA PRO A 472 31.58 -40.03 -2.33
C PRO A 472 32.76 -39.90 -3.30
N GLU A 473 32.98 -40.94 -4.11
CA GLU A 473 34.03 -41.01 -5.13
C GLU A 473 33.57 -40.43 -6.48
N CYS A 474 32.27 -40.15 -6.67
CA CYS A 474 31.74 -39.46 -7.85
C CYS A 474 31.98 -37.95 -7.73
N GLN A 475 32.88 -37.44 -8.57
CA GLN A 475 33.17 -36.02 -8.62
C GLN A 475 32.03 -35.27 -9.33
N PRO A 476 31.61 -34.07 -8.85
CA PRO A 476 30.52 -33.34 -9.47
C PRO A 476 30.85 -33.01 -10.94
N PRO A 477 29.87 -32.98 -11.85
CA PRO A 477 30.10 -32.62 -13.24
C PRO A 477 30.47 -31.14 -13.34
N CYS A 478 31.16 -30.79 -14.41
CA CYS A 478 31.60 -29.44 -14.62
C CYS A 478 30.43 -28.44 -14.80
N PRO A 479 30.34 -27.31 -14.05
CA PRO A 479 29.27 -26.31 -14.24
C PRO A 479 29.33 -25.48 -15.53
N ILE A 480 30.26 -25.77 -16.46
CA ILE A 480 30.37 -25.06 -17.74
C ILE A 480 29.53 -25.78 -18.80
N PRO A 481 28.59 -25.08 -19.48
CA PRO A 481 27.81 -25.66 -20.57
C PRO A 481 28.68 -26.29 -21.67
N GLY A 482 28.44 -27.56 -21.99
CA GLY A 482 29.18 -28.34 -23.00
C GLY A 482 30.36 -29.17 -22.47
N LYS A 483 30.68 -29.10 -21.17
CA LYS A 483 31.79 -29.84 -20.53
C LYS A 483 31.35 -30.75 -19.38
N GLU A 484 30.06 -31.07 -19.30
CA GLU A 484 29.41 -31.76 -18.17
C GLU A 484 29.91 -33.20 -17.96
N HIS A 485 30.57 -33.80 -18.96
CA HIS A 485 31.19 -35.12 -18.88
C HIS A 485 32.50 -35.15 -18.08
N LEU A 486 33.01 -33.99 -17.65
CA LEU A 486 34.25 -33.85 -16.89
C LEU A 486 33.97 -33.59 -15.39
N PRO A 487 34.85 -34.06 -14.48
CA PRO A 487 34.81 -33.69 -13.07
C PRO A 487 34.96 -32.17 -12.83
N ALA A 488 34.37 -31.61 -11.79
CA ALA A 488 34.45 -30.19 -11.46
C ALA A 488 35.85 -29.77 -10.97
N ASN A 489 36.63 -30.71 -10.44
CA ASN A 489 38.04 -30.51 -10.14
C ASN A 489 38.93 -30.66 -11.40
N SER A 490 38.34 -30.98 -12.56
CA SER A 490 39.06 -30.94 -13.83
C SER A 490 39.60 -29.54 -14.06
N PRO A 491 40.86 -29.39 -14.49
CA PRO A 491 41.44 -28.11 -14.87
C PRO A 491 40.57 -27.32 -15.87
N GLU A 492 39.75 -28.02 -16.64
CA GLU A 492 38.90 -27.48 -17.71
C GLU A 492 37.56 -26.90 -17.22
N CYS A 493 37.37 -26.79 -15.89
CA CYS A 493 36.09 -26.51 -15.23
C CYS A 493 36.08 -25.35 -14.20
N LYS A 494 36.53 -24.15 -14.57
CA LYS A 494 36.53 -22.98 -13.68
C LYS A 494 35.56 -21.89 -14.19
N PRO A 495 34.77 -21.21 -13.31
CA PRO A 495 33.64 -20.32 -13.67
C PRO A 495 34.07 -18.97 -14.29
N CYS A 496 35.35 -18.79 -14.54
CA CYS A 496 35.85 -17.72 -15.38
C CYS A 496 36.95 -18.34 -16.25
N ASP A 497 36.62 -18.64 -17.52
CA ASP A 497 37.50 -18.94 -18.67
C ASP A 497 36.61 -19.24 -19.88
N GLU A 498 36.78 -18.75 -21.11
CA GLU A 498 37.67 -17.72 -21.67
C GLU A 498 36.86 -16.64 -22.46
N ASP A 499 35.51 -16.73 -22.60
CA ASP A 499 34.84 -16.01 -23.72
C ASP A 499 33.49 -15.28 -23.46
N ASN A 500 32.94 -15.15 -22.23
CA ASN A 500 31.62 -14.50 -22.05
C ASN A 500 31.56 -13.38 -20.98
N ILE A 501 30.90 -12.27 -21.33
CA ILE A 501 30.78 -11.01 -20.57
C ILE A 501 29.29 -10.81 -20.21
N ASP A 502 28.86 -11.24 -19.02
CA ASP A 502 27.52 -10.97 -18.49
C ASP A 502 27.58 -9.99 -17.30
N ASP A 503 26.56 -9.14 -17.12
CA ASP A 503 26.47 -8.13 -16.05
C ASP A 503 26.38 -8.78 -14.66
N SER A 504 26.04 -10.06 -14.57
CA SER A 504 26.11 -10.87 -13.35
C SER A 504 27.53 -11.04 -12.79
N CYS A 505 28.55 -10.68 -13.56
CA CYS A 505 29.96 -10.63 -13.12
C CYS A 505 30.38 -9.26 -12.54
N LEU A 506 29.48 -8.28 -12.43
CA LEU A 506 29.77 -6.95 -11.87
C LEU A 506 29.28 -6.81 -10.43
N ASP A 507 30.18 -6.38 -9.54
CA ASP A 507 29.95 -6.22 -8.10
C ASP A 507 29.92 -4.73 -7.73
N LEU A 508 28.79 -4.21 -7.24
CA LEU A 508 28.52 -2.78 -7.04
C LEU A 508 28.46 -2.39 -5.55
N HIS A 509 29.17 -1.33 -5.17
CA HIS A 509 29.23 -0.85 -3.78
C HIS A 509 29.20 0.68 -3.66
N LYS A 510 28.71 1.16 -2.52
CA LYS A 510 28.70 2.59 -2.17
C LYS A 510 29.17 2.85 -0.75
N LYS A 511 30.00 3.88 -0.61
CA LYS A 511 30.44 4.42 0.68
C LYS A 511 30.44 5.94 0.67
N ALA A 512 30.38 6.54 1.85
CA ALA A 512 30.54 7.97 2.03
C ALA A 512 31.51 8.28 3.16
N ARG A 513 32.31 9.33 3.00
CA ARG A 513 33.15 9.90 4.06
C ARG A 513 32.91 11.41 4.17
N ASN A 514 33.00 11.93 5.39
CA ASN A 514 32.97 13.37 5.64
C ASN A 514 34.41 13.87 5.71
N ILE A 515 34.86 14.55 4.65
CA ILE A 515 36.24 15.01 4.51
C ILE A 515 36.54 16.10 5.56
N THR A 516 35.60 17.02 5.77
CA THR A 516 35.79 18.17 6.64
C THR A 516 35.88 17.77 8.11
N GLN A 517 35.08 16.79 8.54
CA GLN A 517 35.12 16.24 9.90
C GLN A 517 36.10 15.07 10.07
N GLN A 518 36.80 14.65 9.02
CA GLN A 518 37.70 13.48 9.03
C GLN A 518 37.01 12.15 9.44
N ILE A 519 35.73 11.99 9.10
CA ILE A 519 34.97 10.76 9.37
C ILE A 519 35.08 9.83 8.16
N GLN A 520 35.72 8.68 8.34
CA GLN A 520 35.96 7.72 7.26
C GLN A 520 34.70 6.99 6.75
N ASN A 521 33.70 6.79 7.62
CA ASN A 521 32.39 6.26 7.24
C ASN A 521 31.30 7.20 7.77
N ALA A 522 30.71 7.98 6.87
CA ALA A 522 29.69 8.97 7.21
C ALA A 522 28.27 8.36 7.32
N ASN A 523 28.08 7.09 6.97
CA ASN A 523 26.76 6.46 7.03
C ASN A 523 26.26 6.38 8.49
N GLY A 524 25.07 6.91 8.76
CA GLY A 524 24.48 7.03 10.09
C GLY A 524 25.07 8.14 10.96
N THR A 525 25.83 9.08 10.38
CA THR A 525 26.46 10.19 11.13
C THR A 525 25.82 11.54 10.83
N THR A 526 26.24 12.60 11.53
CA THR A 526 25.75 13.96 11.33
C THR A 526 26.81 14.84 10.63
N ALA A 527 26.45 15.49 9.52
CA ALA A 527 27.30 16.44 8.81
C ALA A 527 26.95 17.89 9.17
N ASN A 528 27.95 18.76 9.31
CA ASN A 528 27.79 20.17 9.62
C ASN A 528 27.60 21.02 8.34
N PRO A 529 26.98 22.20 8.44
CA PRO A 529 26.90 23.14 7.33
C PRO A 529 28.28 23.49 6.79
N GLY A 530 28.46 23.43 5.47
CA GLY A 530 29.75 23.68 4.83
C GLY A 530 30.68 22.47 4.75
N ASP A 531 30.34 21.35 5.41
CA ASP A 531 31.11 20.11 5.27
C ASP A 531 31.12 19.61 3.84
N THR A 532 32.20 18.95 3.47
CA THR A 532 32.32 18.27 2.18
C THR A 532 32.18 16.77 2.38
N ILE A 533 31.16 16.20 1.76
CA ILE A 533 30.92 14.76 1.74
C ILE A 533 31.43 14.21 0.40
N GLU A 534 32.21 13.16 0.46
CA GLU A 534 32.64 12.40 -0.70
C GLU A 534 31.94 11.06 -0.70
N TYR A 535 31.11 10.83 -1.71
CA TYR A 535 30.57 9.52 -2.03
C TYR A 535 31.53 8.81 -3.00
N THR A 536 31.81 7.54 -2.74
CA THR A 536 32.53 6.66 -3.68
C THR A 536 31.58 5.57 -4.14
N LEU A 537 31.36 5.51 -5.45
CA LEU A 537 30.72 4.40 -6.14
C LEU A 537 31.83 3.47 -6.64
N SER A 538 31.67 2.15 -6.49
CA SER A 538 32.64 1.15 -6.93
C SER A 538 31.95 0.06 -7.72
N VAL A 539 32.52 -0.31 -8.87
CA VAL A 539 32.07 -1.44 -9.70
C VAL A 539 33.26 -2.33 -10.01
N THR A 540 33.19 -3.61 -9.63
CA THR A 540 34.28 -4.57 -9.87
C THR A 540 33.86 -5.64 -10.86
N ASN A 541 34.64 -5.82 -11.93
CA ASN A 541 34.41 -6.91 -12.88
C ASN A 541 35.10 -8.19 -12.39
N ARG A 542 34.33 -9.25 -12.12
CA ARG A 542 34.83 -10.55 -11.67
C ARG A 542 35.07 -11.55 -12.81
N SER A 543 34.82 -11.17 -14.07
CA SER A 543 35.05 -12.02 -15.25
C SER A 543 36.50 -11.96 -15.76
N LYS A 544 36.87 -12.83 -16.71
CA LYS A 544 38.18 -12.85 -17.39
C LYS A 544 38.26 -12.03 -18.67
N LEU A 545 37.14 -11.45 -19.09
CA LEU A 545 37.08 -10.53 -20.23
C LEU A 545 36.79 -9.11 -19.75
N ALA A 546 37.21 -8.12 -20.54
CA ALA A 546 36.86 -6.73 -20.26
C ALA A 546 35.36 -6.50 -20.53
N ARG A 547 34.62 -5.94 -19.58
CA ARG A 547 33.25 -5.46 -19.80
C ARG A 547 33.32 -4.15 -20.55
N GLN A 548 32.87 -4.14 -21.80
CA GLN A 548 32.93 -2.95 -22.66
C GLN A 548 31.72 -2.04 -22.45
N GLY A 549 31.94 -0.72 -22.43
CA GLY A 549 30.89 0.29 -22.50
C GLY A 549 29.92 0.34 -21.32
N PHE A 550 30.35 -0.04 -20.10
CA PHE A 550 29.49 0.01 -18.92
C PHE A 550 29.22 1.46 -18.49
N VAL A 551 27.95 1.79 -18.21
CA VAL A 551 27.52 3.13 -17.82
C VAL A 551 27.15 3.14 -16.33
N ILE A 552 27.80 4.02 -15.56
CA ILE A 552 27.45 4.27 -14.15
C ILE A 552 26.39 5.37 -14.11
N GLU A 553 25.33 5.19 -13.33
CA GLU A 553 24.24 6.15 -13.14
C GLU A 553 23.85 6.28 -11.65
N GLU A 554 23.48 7.48 -11.21
CA GLU A 554 23.16 7.78 -9.81
C GLU A 554 22.02 8.80 -9.66
N ASN A 555 21.00 8.49 -8.84
CA ASN A 555 19.95 9.44 -8.46
C ASN A 555 20.41 10.31 -7.27
N ILE A 556 20.39 11.63 -7.42
CA ILE A 556 20.93 12.58 -6.44
C ILE A 556 19.90 13.59 -5.92
N GLU A 557 18.60 13.32 -6.12
CA GLU A 557 17.52 14.26 -5.84
C GLU A 557 17.45 14.72 -4.37
N ASP A 558 17.50 13.78 -3.44
CA ASP A 558 17.44 14.02 -1.99
C ASP A 558 18.70 14.75 -1.48
N VAL A 559 19.87 14.33 -1.94
CA VAL A 559 21.16 14.95 -1.61
C VAL A 559 21.20 16.43 -2.04
N LEU A 560 20.63 16.75 -3.21
CA LEU A 560 20.60 18.11 -3.74
C LEU A 560 19.67 19.07 -2.97
N GLU A 561 18.82 18.57 -2.07
CA GLU A 561 18.08 19.44 -1.15
C GLU A 561 19.05 20.24 -0.26
N TYR A 562 20.08 19.59 0.28
CA TYR A 562 20.97 20.18 1.29
C TYR A 562 22.42 20.38 0.86
N ALA A 563 22.81 19.79 -0.26
CA ALA A 563 24.17 19.86 -0.74
C ALA A 563 24.22 20.33 -2.19
N ASP A 564 25.28 21.06 -2.52
CA ASP A 564 25.61 21.41 -3.89
C ASP A 564 26.68 20.44 -4.39
N ILE A 565 26.54 19.95 -5.61
CA ILE A 565 27.59 19.16 -6.26
C ILE A 565 28.80 20.09 -6.49
N ILE A 566 29.92 19.76 -5.87
CA ILE A 566 31.21 20.42 -6.11
C ILE A 566 31.83 19.81 -7.36
N ASP A 567 31.84 18.49 -7.40
CA ASP A 567 32.44 17.71 -8.47
C ASP A 567 31.75 16.35 -8.55
N ALA A 568 31.47 15.89 -9.76
CA ALA A 568 30.92 14.57 -10.04
C ALA A 568 31.86 13.77 -10.94
N SER A 569 33.15 14.10 -10.99
CA SER A 569 34.17 13.36 -11.73
C SER A 569 33.79 13.10 -13.20
N GLY A 570 33.25 14.13 -13.88
CA GLY A 570 32.89 14.07 -15.30
C GLY A 570 31.50 13.51 -15.64
N ALA A 571 30.60 13.36 -14.66
CA ALA A 571 29.20 13.00 -14.94
C ALA A 571 28.42 14.09 -15.67
N THR A 572 27.47 13.70 -16.52
CA THR A 572 26.41 14.56 -17.06
C THR A 572 25.20 14.55 -16.12
N PHE A 573 24.57 15.70 -15.89
CA PHE A 573 23.41 15.86 -15.01
C PHE A 573 22.11 16.05 -15.81
N THR A 574 21.05 15.34 -15.43
CA THR A 574 19.69 15.51 -16.00
C THR A 574 18.68 15.82 -14.91
N GLU A 575 17.72 16.70 -15.17
CA GLU A 575 16.77 17.22 -14.16
C GLU A 575 15.34 16.67 -14.28
N ASN A 576 14.93 16.15 -15.44
CA ASN A 576 13.57 15.62 -15.69
C ASN A 576 13.66 14.22 -16.33
N PRO A 577 12.87 13.20 -15.90
CA PRO A 577 11.85 13.24 -14.85
C PRO A 577 12.38 13.14 -13.41
N VAL A 578 13.68 12.87 -13.23
CA VAL A 578 14.38 12.76 -11.94
C VAL A 578 15.79 13.35 -12.04
N LYS A 579 16.35 13.82 -10.92
CA LYS A 579 17.71 14.39 -10.85
C LYS A 579 18.77 13.29 -10.85
N MET A 580 19.41 13.04 -11.99
CA MET A 580 20.36 11.93 -12.21
C MET A 580 21.74 12.42 -12.65
N LEU A 581 22.78 11.70 -12.23
CA LEU A 581 24.16 11.79 -12.72
C LEU A 581 24.49 10.55 -13.54
N THR A 582 25.05 10.74 -14.74
CA THR A 582 25.43 9.65 -15.67
C THR A 582 26.86 9.85 -16.14
N TRP A 583 27.71 8.83 -16.06
CA TRP A 583 29.10 8.90 -16.53
C TRP A 583 29.24 8.37 -17.96
N GLN A 584 30.31 8.77 -18.65
CA GLN A 584 30.65 8.18 -19.94
C GLN A 584 30.87 6.66 -19.81
N PRO A 585 30.47 5.88 -20.83
CA PRO A 585 30.74 4.45 -20.87
C PRO A 585 32.22 4.15 -20.59
N VAL A 586 32.48 3.15 -19.75
CA VAL A 586 33.84 2.73 -19.38
C VAL A 586 33.98 1.23 -19.59
N ASP A 587 35.16 0.84 -20.08
CA ASP A 587 35.54 -0.55 -20.16
C ASP A 587 36.17 -0.98 -18.83
N ILE A 588 35.71 -2.09 -18.26
CA ILE A 588 36.20 -2.60 -16.97
C ILE A 588 36.94 -3.91 -17.22
N ALA A 589 38.25 -3.91 -17.09
CA ALA A 589 39.08 -5.09 -17.27
C ALA A 589 38.82 -6.16 -16.18
N PRO A 590 39.28 -7.40 -16.39
CA PRO A 590 39.18 -8.48 -15.40
C PRO A 590 39.74 -8.10 -14.04
N ASN A 591 38.97 -8.33 -12.98
CA ASN A 591 39.27 -7.95 -11.59
C ASN A 591 39.54 -6.44 -11.37
N GLU A 592 39.31 -5.61 -12.38
CA GLU A 592 39.42 -4.17 -12.24
C GLU A 592 38.21 -3.64 -11.46
N THR A 593 38.48 -2.75 -10.52
CA THR A 593 37.47 -1.95 -9.84
C THR A 593 37.52 -0.54 -10.39
N VAL A 594 36.45 -0.12 -11.04
CA VAL A 594 36.26 1.27 -11.44
C VAL A 594 35.53 2.01 -10.34
N ASN A 595 36.11 3.14 -9.92
CA ASN A 595 35.52 4.02 -8.93
C ASN A 595 35.04 5.32 -9.56
N ARG A 596 33.93 5.87 -9.03
CA ARG A 596 33.49 7.24 -9.29
C ARG A 596 33.25 7.97 -7.99
N THR A 597 33.67 9.22 -7.96
CA THR A 597 33.54 10.07 -6.78
C THR A 597 32.57 11.21 -7.04
N ILE A 598 31.69 11.44 -6.08
CA ILE A 598 30.79 12.59 -6.06
C ILE A 598 31.14 13.38 -4.81
N LEU A 599 31.67 14.58 -5.00
CA LEU A 599 31.92 15.53 -3.94
C LEU A 599 30.74 16.48 -3.87
N VAL A 600 30.06 16.49 -2.74
CA VAL A 600 29.00 17.43 -2.45
C VAL A 600 29.41 18.31 -1.26
N LYS A 601 29.14 19.61 -1.36
CA LYS A 601 29.28 20.53 -0.25
C LYS A 601 27.93 20.67 0.40
N ILE A 602 27.83 20.29 1.66
CA ILE A 602 26.70 20.69 2.48
C ILE A 602 26.61 22.21 2.42
N LYS A 603 25.44 22.74 2.04
CA LYS A 603 25.23 24.17 1.88
C LYS A 603 25.66 24.91 3.15
N SER A 604 26.40 26.00 2.99
CA SER A 604 26.93 26.81 4.12
C SER A 604 25.80 27.33 5.01
N THR A 605 24.65 27.58 4.39
CA THR A 605 23.38 27.76 5.07
C THR A 605 22.50 26.58 4.68
N ILE A 606 22.24 25.67 5.62
CA ILE A 606 21.30 24.58 5.38
C ILE A 606 19.96 25.21 5.06
N PRO A 607 19.38 24.93 3.89
CA PRO A 607 18.03 25.36 3.58
C PRO A 607 17.11 24.86 4.68
N SER A 608 16.65 25.80 5.50
CA SER A 608 15.59 25.57 6.47
C SER A 608 14.38 26.34 6.00
N THR A 609 13.87 25.99 4.82
CA THR A 609 12.47 26.27 4.53
C THR A 609 11.64 25.44 5.49
N PRO A 610 10.56 25.99 6.06
CA PRO A 610 9.61 25.19 6.81
C PRO A 610 9.28 23.96 5.98
N ALA A 611 9.27 22.79 6.61
CA ALA A 611 8.68 21.64 5.97
C ALA A 611 7.30 22.10 5.51
N SER A 612 6.98 21.95 4.21
CA SER A 612 5.67 22.41 3.77
C SER A 612 4.66 21.75 4.71
N THR A 613 3.67 22.49 5.20
CA THR A 613 2.60 21.87 6.02
C THR A 613 1.95 20.72 5.26
N SER A 614 2.08 20.77 3.93
CA SER A 614 1.79 19.64 3.09
C SER A 614 2.93 18.65 2.89
N ASP A 615 4.25 19.02 2.91
CA ASP A 615 5.57 18.27 2.80
C ASP A 615 6.44 18.15 4.05
N PRO A 616 6.22 17.10 4.89
CA PRO A 616 7.02 16.91 6.08
C PRO A 616 8.38 16.22 5.84
N LEU A 617 8.63 15.57 4.68
CA LEU A 617 9.89 14.83 4.39
C LEU A 617 10.86 15.60 3.50
N SER A 618 10.38 16.50 2.63
CA SER A 618 11.28 17.48 2.01
C SER A 618 11.75 18.47 3.07
N ASN A 619 13.03 18.85 3.03
CA ASN A 619 13.64 19.71 4.04
C ASN A 619 13.61 19.09 5.46
N ASP A 620 13.59 17.76 5.61
CA ASP A 620 13.66 17.00 6.87
C ASP A 620 15.02 17.00 7.62
N LEU A 621 16.10 17.47 7.00
CA LEU A 621 17.51 17.43 7.49
C LEU A 621 18.20 16.07 7.38
N LYS A 622 17.87 15.25 6.38
CA LYS A 622 18.56 13.99 6.10
C LYS A 622 18.99 13.91 4.64
N LEU A 623 20.17 13.33 4.38
CA LEU A 623 20.64 12.99 3.04
C LEU A 623 20.65 11.46 2.91
N VAL A 624 19.76 10.89 2.09
CA VAL A 624 19.61 9.46 1.83
C VAL A 624 19.91 9.14 0.36
N ASN A 625 20.79 8.19 0.08
CA ASN A 625 21.25 7.90 -1.27
C ASN A 625 21.72 6.43 -1.45
N ILE A 626 21.45 5.79 -2.59
CA ILE A 626 21.52 4.32 -2.78
C ILE A 626 22.25 3.95 -4.08
N TYR A 627 23.26 3.07 -4.01
CA TYR A 627 23.94 2.42 -5.15
C TYR A 627 24.57 1.08 -4.72
N GLY A 628 23.87 -0.03 -4.92
CA GLY A 628 24.20 -1.31 -4.25
C GLY A 628 23.90 -1.24 -2.74
N ASP A 629 24.61 -0.36 -2.03
CA ASP A 629 24.44 -0.04 -0.62
C ASP A 629 23.66 1.26 -0.37
N THR A 630 22.99 1.39 0.79
CA THR A 630 22.30 2.61 1.24
C THR A 630 23.16 3.44 2.18
N VAL A 631 23.26 4.75 1.92
CA VAL A 631 23.94 5.73 2.78
C VAL A 631 22.94 6.78 3.28
N GLN A 632 22.89 7.00 4.59
CA GLN A 632 22.12 8.08 5.23
C GLN A 632 23.05 8.98 6.05
N ILE A 633 22.93 10.31 5.94
CA ILE A 633 23.67 11.30 6.72
C ILE A 633 22.68 12.35 7.26
N ASP A 634 22.66 12.58 8.57
CA ASP A 634 21.79 13.57 9.20
C ASP A 634 22.45 14.97 9.21
N LEU A 635 21.65 16.04 9.32
CA LEU A 635 22.14 17.43 9.46
C LEU A 635 21.70 18.04 10.81
N PRO A 636 22.49 18.97 11.39
CA PRO A 636 22.15 19.61 12.64
C PRO A 636 20.90 20.46 12.50
N GLN A 637 20.11 20.50 13.57
CA GLN A 637 18.92 21.34 13.63
C GLN A 637 19.31 22.82 13.64
N THR A 638 18.74 23.61 12.74
CA THR A 638 18.92 25.06 12.75
C THR A 638 18.07 25.70 13.87
N PRO A 639 18.45 26.87 14.41
CA PRO A 639 17.63 27.60 15.37
C PRO A 639 16.22 27.91 14.83
N THR A 640 16.10 28.17 13.53
CA THR A 640 14.81 28.35 12.83
C THR A 640 13.93 27.09 12.87
N LYS A 641 14.51 25.89 12.73
CA LYS A 641 13.77 24.61 12.80
C LYS A 641 13.47 24.18 14.25
N ALA A 642 14.33 24.54 15.20
CA ALA A 642 14.06 24.40 16.63
C ALA A 642 12.90 25.31 17.07
N ILE A 643 12.85 26.55 16.56
CA ILE A 643 11.73 27.47 16.76
C ILE A 643 10.47 26.94 16.05
N GLU A 644 10.54 26.34 14.87
CA GLU A 644 9.38 25.71 14.20
C GLU A 644 8.76 24.58 15.03
N ARG A 645 9.57 23.72 15.66
CA ARG A 645 9.07 22.69 16.60
C ARG A 645 8.58 23.24 17.93
N THR A 646 9.12 24.37 18.38
CA THR A 646 8.78 24.98 19.68
C THR A 646 7.63 26.01 19.56
N VAL A 647 7.39 26.57 18.38
CA VAL A 647 6.38 27.58 18.04
C VAL A 647 5.32 26.96 17.12
N THR A 648 4.69 25.89 17.59
CA THR A 648 3.38 25.47 17.04
C THR A 648 2.24 26.35 17.57
N SER A 649 2.53 27.26 18.53
CA SER A 649 1.66 28.40 18.85
C SER A 649 2.46 29.57 19.43
N LEU A 650 2.47 30.71 18.73
CA LEU A 650 2.69 31.99 19.40
C LEU A 650 1.44 32.29 20.25
N PRO A 651 1.56 32.75 21.50
CA PRO A 651 0.40 33.22 22.24
C PRO A 651 -0.21 34.39 21.47
N SER A 652 -1.40 34.15 20.91
CA SER A 652 -2.25 35.17 20.32
C SER A 652 -2.69 36.14 21.43
N THR A 653 -1.87 37.13 21.76
CA THR A 653 -2.36 38.32 22.43
C THR A 653 -3.15 39.10 21.39
N GLY A 654 -4.47 38.95 21.41
CA GLY A 654 -5.36 39.58 20.43
C GLY A 654 -5.13 41.10 20.35
N LEU A 655 -5.55 41.70 19.24
CA LEU A 655 -5.48 43.14 18.93
C LEU A 655 -5.74 44.04 20.16
N GLY A 656 -6.75 43.70 20.98
CA GLY A 656 -7.10 44.45 22.18
C GLY A 656 -6.00 44.48 23.25
N THR A 657 -5.29 43.38 23.50
CA THR A 657 -4.28 43.29 24.57
C THR A 657 -2.99 44.02 24.17
N ASN A 658 -2.56 43.90 22.91
CA ASN A 658 -1.37 44.62 22.44
C ASN A 658 -1.63 46.12 22.28
N ILE A 659 -2.84 46.52 21.84
CA ILE A 659 -3.25 47.93 21.86
C ILE A 659 -3.32 48.43 23.31
N ALA A 660 -3.88 47.65 24.25
CA ALA A 660 -3.95 48.05 25.66
C ALA A 660 -2.56 48.22 26.29
N ILE A 661 -1.64 47.26 26.07
CA ILE A 661 -0.26 47.34 26.60
C ILE A 661 0.50 48.50 25.94
N SER A 662 0.39 48.66 24.62
CA SER A 662 1.06 49.75 23.91
C SER A 662 0.51 51.12 24.29
N THR A 663 -0.81 51.22 24.45
CA THR A 663 -1.49 52.44 24.92
C THR A 663 -1.09 52.74 26.35
N LEU A 664 -1.04 51.73 27.23
CA LEU A 664 -0.59 51.88 28.61
C LEU A 664 0.87 52.35 28.67
N LEU A 665 1.77 51.74 27.89
CA LEU A 665 3.18 52.15 27.81
C LEU A 665 3.32 53.58 27.28
N LEU A 666 2.54 53.95 26.26
CA LEU A 666 2.53 55.32 25.72
C LEU A 666 1.98 56.32 26.74
N PHE A 667 0.91 55.97 27.48
CA PHE A 667 0.35 56.81 28.55
C PHE A 667 1.34 56.98 29.70
N VAL A 668 1.97 55.90 30.15
CA VAL A 668 2.98 55.92 31.22
C VAL A 668 4.17 56.77 30.80
N ALA A 669 4.69 56.57 29.59
CA ALA A 669 5.82 57.33 29.08
C ALA A 669 5.47 58.82 28.88
N SER A 670 4.26 59.11 28.37
CA SER A 670 3.74 60.49 28.22
C SER A 670 3.55 61.16 29.58
N TYR A 671 2.96 60.46 30.56
CA TYR A 671 2.80 60.95 31.92
C TYR A 671 4.15 61.32 32.54
N PHE A 672 5.14 60.43 32.46
CA PHE A 672 6.47 60.71 33.00
C PHE A 672 7.19 61.85 32.26
N TYR A 673 6.95 62.00 30.95
CA TYR A 673 7.46 63.13 30.17
C TYR A 673 6.86 64.47 30.65
N PHE A 674 5.52 64.57 30.73
CA PHE A 674 4.85 65.79 31.20
C PHE A 674 5.15 66.09 32.66
N ARG A 675 5.23 65.06 33.52
CA ARG A 675 5.58 65.20 34.94
C ARG A 675 7.02 65.71 35.11
N SER A 676 7.95 65.22 34.30
CA SER A 676 9.33 65.74 34.28
C SER A 676 9.39 67.19 33.83
N ARG A 677 8.63 67.57 32.79
CA ARG A 677 8.53 68.96 32.31
C ARG A 677 7.93 69.90 33.37
N LEU A 678 6.90 69.44 34.09
CA LEU A 678 6.28 70.20 35.18
C LEU A 678 7.30 70.44 36.31
N MET A 679 8.02 69.39 36.75
CA MET A 679 9.04 69.53 37.79
C MET A 679 10.17 70.50 37.40
N VAL A 680 10.60 70.50 36.13
CA VAL A 680 11.60 71.48 35.65
C VAL A 680 11.06 72.91 35.69
N LYS A 681 9.77 73.11 35.36
CA LYS A 681 9.11 74.43 35.43
C LYS A 681 8.95 74.90 36.88
N GLU A 682 8.47 74.04 37.77
CA GLU A 682 8.39 74.31 39.22
C GLU A 682 9.75 74.67 39.81
N LEU A 683 10.80 73.94 39.43
CA LEU A 683 12.18 74.22 39.86
C LEU A 683 12.70 75.57 39.35
N GLY A 684 12.33 75.96 38.13
CA GLY A 684 12.64 77.27 37.57
C GLY A 684 11.98 78.39 38.35
N LEU A 685 10.70 78.23 38.71
CA LEU A 685 9.95 79.20 39.49
C LEU A 685 10.49 79.33 40.92
N VAL A 686 10.82 78.20 41.58
CA VAL A 686 11.45 78.21 42.91
C VAL A 686 12.79 78.93 42.87
N LYS A 687 13.62 78.71 41.84
CA LYS A 687 14.88 79.44 41.66
C LYS A 687 14.66 80.94 41.42
N GLN A 688 13.65 81.31 40.65
CA GLN A 688 13.33 82.70 40.36
C GLN A 688 12.81 83.44 41.60
N GLN A 689 11.91 82.83 42.37
CA GLN A 689 11.43 83.37 43.65
C GLN A 689 12.55 83.51 44.68
N PHE A 690 13.43 82.51 44.80
CA PHE A 690 14.55 82.58 45.74
C PHE A 690 15.57 83.65 45.34
N ASN A 691 15.88 83.79 44.03
CA ASN A 691 16.79 84.84 43.55
C ASN A 691 16.19 86.26 43.64
N HIS A 692 14.87 86.41 43.59
CA HIS A 692 14.20 87.72 43.81
C HIS A 692 14.02 88.04 45.31
N GLY A 693 14.06 87.05 46.20
CA GLY A 693 14.01 87.24 47.65
C GLY A 693 15.33 87.68 48.30
N VAL A 694 16.41 87.85 47.52
CA VAL A 694 17.75 88.29 47.99
C VAL A 694 18.04 89.75 47.61
N ALA A 695 17.04 90.48 47.10
CA ALA A 695 17.14 91.91 46.80
C ALA A 695 16.22 92.76 47.71
N LEU A 696 16.28 92.50 49.03
CA LEU A 696 15.84 93.41 50.08
C LEU A 696 16.91 93.45 51.17
#